data_AF-A0A0A0JQF8-F1
#
_entry.id   AF-A0A0A0JQF8-F1
#
_cell.length_a   1.000
_cell.length_b   1.000
_cell.length_c   1.000
_cell.angle_alpha   90.00
_cell.angle_beta   90.00
_cell.angle_gamma   90.00
#
_symmetry.space_group_name_H-M   'P 1'
#
loop_
_entity.id
_entity.type
_entity.pdbx_description
1 polymer ?
#
loop_
_entity_poly.entity_id
_entity_poly.type
_entity_poly.pdbx_seq_one_letter_code
_entity_poly.pdbx_strand_id
1 'polypeptide(L)'
;MRELRTAEAHADFWREPDGSLPVIDPNVPGNQEAFVEVSGLQPALDAATAHVEAAEAAHTAAAQAYTTRAAQEPLFPEGNQDPILLLPVRLEAVYATSADRDPELRVRVFPDDVHVDSHEPGLTEGEQRVGRAYWEAVHAATTDEDLAAAWDALVSRAARRATWVREALTPTNAPPAAPTFPEVETVDEAWMRAARTRLLPDHFEFSAYRDGVLQWRKVGAAIPDTLPLGVAPTSAGDGADDDEIPLDPESRWLADFLKARAVGMALAVPLDSPDDRFDLLTAVGIGSQDAATGGTRLQEQLVAHSHTGGLSVVQPRTPTNNTAGSRSSWRSRQAPLTPTERDARLARHDQASEQEAARLGRALGIDGAVALAPATDPDDEHAELSAALHRLRARSLMWSRALGPVEQAMLDETPVDEPWLHAAADHFAAHVRGRGPHPLLRIGRQPYGVLPVSSLDVWIGAAPDDLLARHVGSFQAAFAERTLRAARILEGPDQDAVLIDLLSFQATPRRLATWFHQVSGRESRPPPSTAGAIPASMAMAWQSVDVRRNDEGTPVEPDWFEPLPDPLPDELRAFLQRRPLAQLLVLFDETIATMRQTHVAPVEADFLAVYVPLATVLEQLCSAPTRSFFYTQAHWSSNAMSNVLRGGPALPGEVDRAVEQALRYRKHFAPFVDLEDEAVNDLEAVEALYRETSDPVSQRVDAWVTSLATRRLHELRESGVDGIRTGGYGWLTDVQATTPEPSREGFLQTPSLHHAATAAVLRSGWQAHADRRAFAVDIQSARARRAQAVIEGVRAGQELTALLGYQFERALHDAHLDRFVRGFRATYPHAPLVEPDAVDSDEARATIGARNVVDGQALRRDRASLQADDAALLAAAGSELRDDAPALRRMIAELDETFDAVGDLVLAESVHQLVGGSPMRAGLAADVAGRGHDLPTDFDVLRTPRTGIPLSHHVAIGLTDETAPGWADDRPLARLEPRLEGWLRRRLGPAGDWPVGTDLGHSWCALDALLATPTAITAAVAAAGGVPDDAVIERLAVVCERLRAVLAGCTPLTARHLDPASDRVGDSLDLRDLDARLRPWWGQVGTCAGRYADAAD
;
A
#
# COMPACT_ATOMS: atom_id res chain seq x y z
N MET A 1 31.32 10.02 26.38
CA MET A 1 32.32 9.00 26.01
C MET A 1 33.05 9.32 24.71
N ARG A 2 32.36 9.53 23.58
CA ARG A 2 33.03 9.88 22.31
C ARG A 2 33.83 11.18 22.42
N GLU A 3 33.19 12.25 22.89
CA GLU A 3 33.85 13.56 23.10
C GLU A 3 35.09 13.41 24.00
N LEU A 4 35.00 12.58 25.04
CA LEU A 4 36.09 12.32 25.97
C LEU A 4 37.25 11.61 25.27
N ARG A 5 36.97 10.54 24.54
CA ARG A 5 38.00 9.80 23.79
C ARG A 5 38.63 10.64 22.68
N THR A 6 37.86 11.48 22.00
CA THR A 6 38.41 12.41 21.01
C THR A 6 39.33 13.42 21.67
N ALA A 7 38.94 13.97 22.82
CA ALA A 7 39.78 14.87 23.60
C ALA A 7 41.03 14.17 24.16
N GLU A 8 40.91 12.93 24.66
CA GLU A 8 42.03 12.10 25.14
C GLU A 8 43.02 11.77 24.02
N ALA A 9 42.53 11.30 22.87
CA ALA A 9 43.36 10.96 21.72
C ALA A 9 44.12 12.16 21.16
N HIS A 10 43.51 13.35 21.22
CA HIS A 10 44.14 14.60 20.80
C HIS A 10 45.14 15.09 21.86
N ALA A 11 44.83 14.92 23.15
CA ALA A 11 45.75 15.20 24.25
C ALA A 11 46.98 14.27 24.27
N ASP A 12 46.80 12.97 24.02
CA ASP A 12 47.86 11.95 24.04
C ASP A 12 48.95 12.19 22.99
N PHE A 13 48.61 12.80 21.87
CA PHE A 13 49.59 13.24 20.87
C PHE A 13 50.58 14.26 21.44
N TRP A 14 50.11 15.10 22.36
CA TRP A 14 50.90 16.16 22.98
C TRP A 14 51.53 15.76 24.31
N ARG A 15 51.08 14.68 24.96
CA ARG A 15 51.57 14.30 26.30
C ARG A 15 53.06 14.05 26.33
N GLU A 16 53.72 14.60 27.36
CA GLU A 16 55.08 14.24 27.72
C GLU A 16 55.14 12.85 28.40
N PRO A 17 56.31 12.21 28.54
CA PRO A 17 56.43 10.88 29.16
C PRO A 17 55.92 10.77 30.60
N ASP A 18 55.76 11.90 31.29
CA ASP A 18 55.16 12.00 32.63
C ASP A 18 53.63 12.15 32.61
N GLY A 19 53.03 12.20 31.41
CA GLY A 19 51.61 12.31 31.16
C GLY A 19 51.08 13.75 31.14
N SER A 20 51.91 14.77 31.33
CA SER A 20 51.50 16.19 31.31
C SER A 20 51.40 16.76 29.89
N LEU A 21 50.58 17.81 29.71
CA LEU A 21 50.55 18.58 28.46
C LEU A 21 51.70 19.60 28.45
N PRO A 22 52.38 19.80 27.31
CA PRO A 22 53.57 20.62 27.20
C PRO A 22 53.23 22.10 27.32
N VAL A 23 54.10 22.86 27.99
CA VAL A 23 53.95 24.31 28.12
C VAL A 23 54.59 25.00 26.91
N ILE A 24 53.77 25.51 25.99
CA ILE A 24 54.22 26.22 24.79
C ILE A 24 54.30 27.73 25.06
N ASP A 25 55.44 28.35 24.76
CA ASP A 25 55.58 29.81 24.80
C ASP A 25 55.09 30.42 23.46
N PRO A 26 54.00 31.21 23.47
CA PRO A 26 53.45 31.81 22.25
C PRO A 26 54.34 32.92 21.66
N ASN A 27 55.35 33.41 22.39
CA ASN A 27 56.23 34.47 21.92
C ASN A 27 57.36 33.98 21.00
N VAL A 28 57.49 32.65 20.81
CA VAL A 28 58.44 32.04 19.89
C VAL A 28 57.85 32.00 18.47
N PRO A 29 58.54 32.53 17.44
CA PRO A 29 58.05 32.51 16.06
C PRO A 29 57.76 31.09 15.58
N GLY A 30 56.52 30.82 15.15
CA GLY A 30 56.06 29.50 14.68
C GLY A 30 55.25 28.69 15.70
N ASN A 31 55.20 29.09 16.98
CA ASN A 31 54.52 28.33 18.04
C ASN A 31 53.05 28.72 18.27
N GLN A 32 52.52 29.69 17.53
CA GLN A 32 51.23 30.30 17.83
C GLN A 32 50.04 29.35 17.58
N GLU A 33 50.10 28.51 16.55
CA GLU A 33 49.10 27.47 16.28
C GLU A 33 49.15 26.37 17.34
N ALA A 34 50.34 25.86 17.67
CA ALA A 34 50.53 24.83 18.68
C ALA A 34 50.09 25.29 20.09
N PHE A 35 50.31 26.56 20.45
CA PHE A 35 49.83 27.14 21.71
C PHE A 35 48.30 27.15 21.79
N VAL A 36 47.61 27.60 20.72
CA VAL A 36 46.14 27.63 20.66
C VAL A 36 45.58 26.21 20.76
N GLU A 37 46.21 25.25 20.10
CA GLU A 37 45.81 23.85 20.12
C GLU A 37 45.99 23.25 21.52
N VAL A 38 47.18 23.31 22.12
CA VAL A 38 47.47 22.73 23.44
C VAL A 38 46.66 23.38 24.57
N SER A 39 46.46 24.70 24.54
CA SER A 39 45.67 25.40 25.55
C SER A 39 44.17 25.09 25.51
N GLY A 40 43.66 24.58 24.37
CA GLY A 40 42.28 24.12 24.22
C GLY A 40 42.03 22.68 24.68
N LEU A 41 43.06 21.86 24.83
CA LEU A 41 42.93 20.42 25.11
C LEU A 41 42.42 20.12 26.52
N GLN A 42 42.96 20.78 27.56
CA GLN A 42 42.53 20.52 28.95
C GLN A 42 41.07 20.91 29.19
N PRO A 43 40.58 22.10 28.77
CA PRO A 43 39.15 22.42 28.88
C PRO A 43 38.24 21.46 28.11
N ALA A 44 38.66 20.98 26.94
CA ALA A 44 37.92 19.99 26.17
C ALA A 44 37.83 18.63 26.90
N LEU A 45 38.94 18.19 27.51
CA LEU A 45 39.00 16.98 28.32
C LEU A 45 38.08 17.08 29.54
N ASP A 46 38.15 18.19 30.27
CA ASP A 46 37.33 18.45 31.46
C ASP A 46 35.83 18.49 31.12
N ALA A 47 35.46 19.22 30.06
CA ALA A 47 34.07 19.31 29.59
C ALA A 47 33.52 17.95 29.18
N ALA A 48 34.32 17.16 28.46
CA ALA A 48 33.91 15.84 28.02
C ALA A 48 33.83 14.82 29.17
N THR A 49 34.67 14.96 30.20
CA THR A 49 34.63 14.16 31.43
C THR A 49 33.37 14.47 32.22
N ALA A 50 33.07 15.76 32.43
CA ALA A 50 31.85 16.19 33.10
C ALA A 50 30.58 15.70 32.39
N HIS A 51 30.57 15.65 31.06
CA HIS A 51 29.47 15.08 30.29
C HIS A 51 29.27 13.59 30.59
N VAL A 52 30.37 12.81 30.67
CA VAL A 52 30.31 11.39 31.01
C VAL A 52 29.76 11.19 32.42
N GLU A 53 30.29 11.90 33.41
CA GLU A 53 29.84 11.82 34.80
C GLU A 53 28.35 12.18 34.93
N ALA A 54 27.89 13.22 34.24
CA ALA A 54 26.48 13.61 34.22
C ALA A 54 25.58 12.52 33.61
N ALA A 55 26.02 11.88 32.53
CA ALA A 55 25.30 10.78 31.89
C ALA A 55 25.24 9.53 32.78
N GLU A 56 26.34 9.17 33.45
CA GLU A 56 26.37 8.06 34.42
C GLU A 56 25.48 8.31 35.63
N ALA A 57 25.46 9.54 36.14
CA ALA A 57 24.57 9.94 37.22
C ALA A 57 23.09 9.85 36.79
N ALA A 58 22.75 10.32 35.58
CA ALA A 58 21.39 10.21 35.03
C ALA A 58 20.97 8.74 34.83
N HIS A 59 21.85 7.90 34.30
CA HIS A 59 21.61 6.46 34.15
C HIS A 59 21.37 5.78 35.51
N THR A 60 22.20 6.08 36.51
CA THR A 60 22.06 5.54 37.87
C THR A 60 20.73 5.95 38.51
N ALA A 61 20.34 7.22 38.36
CA ALA A 61 19.06 7.72 38.86
C ALA A 61 17.87 7.05 38.17
N ALA A 62 17.94 6.86 36.85
CA ALA A 62 16.91 6.16 36.07
C ALA A 62 16.80 4.68 36.51
N ALA A 63 17.93 3.99 36.69
CA ALA A 63 17.96 2.60 37.17
C ALA A 63 17.33 2.46 38.56
N GLN A 64 17.63 3.37 39.49
CA GLN A 64 17.03 3.38 40.82
C GLN A 64 15.51 3.66 40.79
N ALA A 65 15.08 4.62 39.96
CA ALA A 65 13.67 4.91 39.74
C ALA A 65 12.93 3.68 39.19
N TYR A 66 13.58 2.95 38.27
CA TYR A 66 13.05 1.68 37.77
C TYR A 66 12.98 0.62 38.85
N THR A 67 14.04 0.35 39.62
CA THR A 67 13.99 -0.66 40.70
C THR A 67 12.86 -0.37 41.68
N THR A 68 12.66 0.91 42.02
CA THR A 68 11.56 1.37 42.88
C THR A 68 10.20 1.10 42.23
N ARG A 69 10.05 1.32 40.92
CA ARG A 69 8.81 1.06 40.18
C ARG A 69 8.55 -0.44 39.98
N ALA A 70 9.58 -1.23 39.73
CA ALA A 70 9.50 -2.69 39.59
C ALA A 70 9.17 -3.37 40.93
N ALA A 71 9.47 -2.72 42.05
CA ALA A 71 9.06 -3.16 43.39
C ALA A 71 7.59 -2.82 43.75
N GLN A 72 6.86 -2.15 42.85
CA GLN A 72 5.41 -1.94 43.02
C GLN A 72 4.64 -3.25 42.84
N GLU A 73 3.34 -3.23 43.16
CA GLU A 73 2.49 -4.41 42.99
C GLU A 73 2.57 -4.92 41.54
N PRO A 74 2.68 -6.25 41.37
CA PRO A 74 2.74 -6.86 40.05
C PRO A 74 1.49 -6.55 39.24
N LEU A 75 1.63 -6.47 37.92
CA LEU A 75 0.54 -6.12 37.00
C LEU A 75 -0.58 -7.18 37.04
N PHE A 76 -0.20 -8.45 37.22
CA PHE A 76 -1.11 -9.57 37.37
C PHE A 76 -0.92 -10.28 38.71
N PRO A 77 -1.93 -10.98 39.25
CA PRO A 77 -1.76 -11.82 40.44
C PRO A 77 -0.70 -12.92 40.23
N GLU A 78 -0.66 -13.51 39.04
CA GLU A 78 0.27 -14.58 38.62
C GLU A 78 0.64 -14.40 37.13
N GLY A 79 1.73 -15.03 36.68
CA GLY A 79 2.13 -15.00 35.27
C GLY A 79 2.74 -13.67 34.78
N ASN A 80 3.40 -12.91 35.64
CA ASN A 80 4.06 -11.65 35.25
C ASN A 80 5.33 -11.82 34.39
N GLN A 81 5.72 -13.07 34.10
CA GLN A 81 6.79 -13.41 33.16
C GLN A 81 6.23 -13.81 31.78
N ASP A 82 4.90 -13.84 31.62
CA ASP A 82 4.25 -14.23 30.38
C ASP A 82 4.56 -13.21 29.27
N PRO A 83 4.85 -13.66 28.03
CA PRO A 83 4.93 -12.77 26.89
C PRO A 83 3.58 -12.09 26.61
N ILE A 84 3.63 -10.85 26.11
CA ILE A 84 2.46 -10.05 25.76
C ILE A 84 2.53 -9.68 24.27
N LEU A 85 1.50 -10.06 23.51
CA LEU A 85 1.26 -9.62 22.14
C LEU A 85 0.39 -8.37 22.16
N LEU A 86 1.00 -7.21 21.86
CA LEU A 86 0.26 -5.98 21.63
C LEU A 86 -0.13 -5.90 20.15
N LEU A 87 -1.42 -5.91 19.87
CA LEU A 87 -1.99 -5.78 18.54
C LEU A 87 -2.31 -4.31 18.23
N PRO A 88 -2.14 -3.84 16.98
CA PRO A 88 -2.34 -2.44 16.66
C PRO A 88 -3.82 -2.04 16.70
N VAL A 89 -4.06 -0.83 17.18
CA VAL A 89 -5.34 -0.12 17.08
C VAL A 89 -5.11 1.26 16.49
N ARG A 90 -6.06 1.73 15.68
CA ARG A 90 -6.01 3.08 15.13
C ARG A 90 -6.51 4.08 16.17
N LEU A 91 -5.76 5.16 16.34
CA LEU A 91 -6.15 6.30 17.16
C LEU A 91 -6.62 7.47 16.30
N GLU A 92 -7.66 8.13 16.76
CA GLU A 92 -8.09 9.44 16.26
C GLU A 92 -8.22 10.39 17.44
N ALA A 93 -7.75 11.63 17.31
CA ALA A 93 -7.88 12.64 18.35
C ALA A 93 -8.42 13.94 17.76
N VAL A 94 -9.32 14.60 18.50
CA VAL A 94 -9.86 15.91 18.14
C VAL A 94 -9.91 16.82 19.37
N TYR A 95 -9.50 18.06 19.17
CA TYR A 95 -9.70 19.13 20.15
C TYR A 95 -11.16 19.58 20.07
N ALA A 96 -11.86 19.48 21.18
CA ALA A 96 -13.28 19.79 21.29
C ALA A 96 -13.54 20.71 22.47
N THR A 97 -14.78 21.14 22.60
CA THR A 97 -15.27 21.85 23.77
C THR A 97 -16.31 20.98 24.47
N SER A 98 -16.19 20.85 25.78
CA SER A 98 -17.13 20.14 26.63
C SER A 98 -18.50 20.84 26.67
N ALA A 99 -19.51 20.18 27.23
CA ALA A 99 -20.84 20.79 27.43
C ALA A 99 -20.79 22.07 28.29
N ASP A 100 -19.83 22.14 29.23
CA ASP A 100 -19.61 23.27 30.13
C ASP A 100 -18.72 24.37 29.50
N ARG A 101 -18.39 24.24 28.22
CA ARG A 101 -17.51 25.12 27.42
C ARG A 101 -16.02 25.08 27.78
N ASP A 102 -15.59 24.04 28.49
CA ASP A 102 -14.17 23.83 28.77
C ASP A 102 -13.47 23.12 27.60
N PRO A 103 -12.21 23.44 27.30
CA PRO A 103 -11.45 22.72 26.27
C PRO A 103 -11.20 21.27 26.70
N GLU A 104 -11.37 20.33 25.77
CA GLU A 104 -11.11 18.92 25.99
C GLU A 104 -10.47 18.26 24.77
N LEU A 105 -9.63 17.26 25.01
CA LEU A 105 -9.13 16.35 23.99
C LEU A 105 -10.00 15.10 23.97
N ARG A 106 -10.66 14.84 22.83
CA ARG A 106 -11.41 13.61 22.58
C ARG A 106 -10.55 12.64 21.80
N VAL A 107 -10.32 11.46 22.36
CA VAL A 107 -9.52 10.39 21.76
C VAL A 107 -10.42 9.21 21.48
N ARG A 108 -10.37 8.65 20.26
CA ARG A 108 -11.07 7.44 19.85
C ARG A 108 -10.07 6.35 19.50
N VAL A 109 -10.47 5.11 19.79
CA VAL A 109 -9.77 3.89 19.45
C VAL A 109 -10.62 3.08 18.47
N PHE A 110 -10.01 2.59 17.40
CA PHE A 110 -10.63 1.68 16.45
C PHE A 110 -9.80 0.40 16.30
N PRO A 111 -10.42 -0.78 16.34
CA PRO A 111 -9.72 -2.04 16.09
C PRO A 111 -9.23 -2.11 14.64
N ASP A 112 -8.02 -2.65 14.44
CA ASP A 112 -7.49 -3.00 13.11
C ASP A 112 -7.96 -4.40 12.66
N ASP A 113 -7.71 -4.78 11.40
CA ASP A 113 -8.20 -6.00 10.75
C ASP A 113 -7.88 -7.28 11.55
N VAL A 114 -6.76 -7.33 12.29
CA VAL A 114 -6.39 -8.47 13.12
C VAL A 114 -7.43 -8.79 14.20
N HIS A 115 -8.11 -7.77 14.74
CA HIS A 115 -9.14 -7.90 15.75
C HIS A 115 -10.51 -8.31 15.18
N VAL A 116 -10.70 -8.27 13.86
CA VAL A 116 -12.02 -8.45 13.23
C VAL A 116 -12.29 -9.93 12.97
N ASP A 117 -13.27 -10.50 13.66
CA ASP A 117 -13.79 -11.84 13.41
C ASP A 117 -15.12 -11.76 12.62
N SER A 118 -15.03 -12.00 11.32
CA SER A 118 -16.17 -12.14 10.42
C SER A 118 -16.48 -13.60 10.06
N HIS A 119 -15.88 -14.58 10.74
CA HIS A 119 -16.06 -16.00 10.40
C HIS A 119 -17.38 -16.53 10.96
N GLU A 120 -18.18 -17.13 10.10
CA GLU A 120 -19.42 -17.82 10.49
C GLU A 120 -19.20 -19.34 10.39
N PRO A 121 -19.23 -20.09 11.51
CA PRO A 121 -19.05 -21.54 11.49
C PRO A 121 -20.23 -22.28 10.83
N GLY A 122 -21.46 -21.79 11.01
CA GLY A 122 -22.67 -22.40 10.43
C GLY A 122 -22.66 -22.39 8.90
N LEU A 123 -23.26 -23.41 8.29
CA LEU A 123 -23.31 -23.58 6.83
C LEU A 123 -24.71 -23.36 6.29
N THR A 124 -24.83 -22.64 5.18
CA THR A 124 -26.12 -22.54 4.46
C THR A 124 -26.53 -23.89 3.86
N GLU A 125 -27.81 -24.09 3.59
CA GLU A 125 -28.28 -25.29 2.89
C GLU A 125 -27.59 -25.47 1.52
N GLY A 126 -27.28 -24.34 0.85
CA GLY A 126 -26.53 -24.33 -0.41
C GLY A 126 -25.12 -24.86 -0.24
N GLU A 127 -24.38 -24.38 0.78
CA GLU A 127 -23.03 -24.81 1.12
C GLU A 127 -22.99 -26.27 1.54
N GLN A 128 -23.94 -26.72 2.38
CA GLN A 128 -24.01 -28.13 2.78
C GLN A 128 -24.21 -29.06 1.58
N ARG A 129 -25.07 -28.66 0.63
CA ARG A 129 -25.33 -29.45 -0.58
C ARG A 129 -24.08 -29.58 -1.44
N VAL A 130 -23.38 -28.48 -1.71
CA VAL A 130 -22.16 -28.51 -2.55
C VAL A 130 -20.98 -29.18 -1.84
N GLY A 131 -20.87 -29.04 -0.51
CA GLY A 131 -19.83 -29.70 0.28
C GLY A 131 -20.01 -31.22 0.38
N ARG A 132 -21.25 -31.71 0.52
CA ARG A 132 -21.54 -33.15 0.45
C ARG A 132 -21.22 -33.71 -0.94
N ALA A 133 -21.65 -32.99 -2.00
CA ALA A 133 -21.35 -33.37 -3.38
C ALA A 133 -19.84 -33.42 -3.67
N TYR A 134 -19.05 -32.50 -3.09
CA TYR A 134 -17.58 -32.54 -3.16
C TYR A 134 -17.03 -33.86 -2.61
N TRP A 135 -17.41 -34.24 -1.39
CA TRP A 135 -16.90 -35.47 -0.76
C TRP A 135 -17.40 -36.75 -1.43
N GLU A 136 -18.61 -36.75 -1.99
CA GLU A 136 -19.11 -37.84 -2.84
C GLU A 136 -18.27 -37.97 -4.13
N ALA A 137 -17.92 -36.84 -4.76
CA ALA A 137 -17.05 -36.82 -5.93
C ALA A 137 -15.62 -37.29 -5.59
N VAL A 138 -15.07 -36.86 -4.44
CA VAL A 138 -13.77 -37.35 -3.93
C VAL A 138 -13.81 -38.85 -3.65
N HIS A 139 -14.91 -39.37 -3.12
CA HIS A 139 -15.08 -40.81 -2.89
C HIS A 139 -15.15 -41.61 -4.20
N ALA A 140 -15.73 -41.02 -5.26
CA ALA A 140 -15.84 -41.64 -6.58
C ALA A 140 -14.61 -41.41 -7.48
N ALA A 141 -13.72 -40.48 -7.11
CA ALA A 141 -12.56 -40.09 -7.90
C ALA A 141 -11.60 -41.27 -8.10
N THR A 142 -11.12 -41.42 -9.33
CA THR A 142 -10.12 -42.45 -9.68
C THR A 142 -8.81 -41.86 -10.17
N THR A 143 -8.80 -40.55 -10.43
CA THR A 143 -7.67 -39.78 -10.95
C THR A 143 -7.51 -38.46 -10.21
N ASP A 144 -6.32 -37.85 -10.28
CA ASP A 144 -6.07 -36.52 -9.72
C ASP A 144 -6.88 -35.43 -10.45
N GLU A 145 -7.22 -35.64 -11.72
CA GLU A 145 -8.09 -34.73 -12.49
C GLU A 145 -9.52 -34.71 -11.92
N ASP A 146 -10.05 -35.87 -11.48
CA ASP A 146 -11.36 -35.95 -10.83
C ASP A 146 -11.37 -35.15 -9.51
N LEU A 147 -10.29 -35.24 -8.73
CA LEU A 147 -10.12 -34.50 -7.47
C LEU A 147 -10.03 -32.99 -7.70
N ALA A 148 -9.28 -32.57 -8.72
CA ALA A 148 -9.18 -31.16 -9.11
C ALA A 148 -10.54 -30.61 -9.58
N ALA A 149 -11.27 -31.36 -10.41
CA ALA A 149 -12.60 -30.96 -10.87
C ALA A 149 -13.62 -30.86 -9.73
N ALA A 150 -13.57 -31.78 -8.75
CA ALA A 150 -14.40 -31.71 -7.55
C ALA A 150 -14.11 -30.44 -6.73
N TRP A 151 -12.82 -30.11 -6.56
CA TRP A 151 -12.40 -28.89 -5.85
C TRP A 151 -12.86 -27.62 -6.57
N ASP A 152 -12.65 -27.53 -7.88
CA ASP A 152 -13.09 -26.37 -8.69
C ASP A 152 -14.60 -26.15 -8.61
N ALA A 153 -15.37 -27.24 -8.62
CA ALA A 153 -16.82 -27.18 -8.45
C ALA A 153 -17.20 -26.58 -7.08
N LEU A 154 -16.54 -27.00 -6.00
CA LEU A 154 -16.76 -26.46 -4.66
C LEU A 154 -16.36 -24.97 -4.58
N VAL A 155 -15.18 -24.61 -5.05
CA VAL A 155 -14.68 -23.22 -5.05
C VAL A 155 -15.59 -22.31 -5.86
N SER A 156 -16.16 -22.77 -6.98
CA SER A 156 -17.06 -21.96 -7.80
C SER A 156 -18.35 -21.55 -7.08
N ARG A 157 -18.76 -22.28 -6.02
CA ARG A 157 -20.02 -22.05 -5.28
C ARG A 157 -19.82 -21.51 -3.86
N ALA A 158 -18.79 -21.97 -3.17
CA ALA A 158 -18.46 -21.54 -1.80
C ALA A 158 -17.33 -20.49 -1.73
N ALA A 159 -16.67 -20.20 -2.85
CA ALA A 159 -15.59 -19.22 -2.96
C ALA A 159 -14.54 -19.39 -1.85
N ARG A 160 -14.34 -18.36 -1.02
CA ARG A 160 -13.35 -18.38 0.08
C ARG A 160 -13.72 -19.31 1.22
N ARG A 161 -15.01 -19.64 1.40
CA ARG A 161 -15.47 -20.60 2.40
C ARG A 161 -15.32 -22.05 1.96
N ALA A 162 -14.89 -22.32 0.72
CA ALA A 162 -14.73 -23.69 0.22
C ALA A 162 -13.83 -24.57 1.12
N THR A 163 -12.74 -24.02 1.65
CA THR A 163 -11.87 -24.75 2.59
C THR A 163 -12.61 -25.10 3.88
N TRP A 164 -13.35 -24.14 4.47
CA TRP A 164 -14.15 -24.39 5.66
C TRP A 164 -15.27 -25.41 5.41
N VAL A 165 -16.01 -25.27 4.29
CA VAL A 165 -17.08 -26.21 3.90
C VAL A 165 -16.55 -27.63 3.75
N ARG A 166 -15.36 -27.80 3.12
CA ARG A 166 -14.67 -29.09 3.04
C ARG A 166 -14.38 -29.65 4.43
N GLU A 167 -13.75 -28.85 5.29
CA GLU A 167 -13.31 -29.27 6.63
C GLU A 167 -14.49 -29.62 7.54
N ALA A 168 -15.50 -28.75 7.61
CA ALA A 168 -16.71 -28.94 8.43
C ALA A 168 -17.54 -30.16 8.01
N LEU A 169 -17.48 -30.56 6.74
CA LEU A 169 -18.21 -31.72 6.20
C LEU A 169 -17.28 -32.91 5.92
N THR A 170 -16.11 -32.97 6.55
CA THR A 170 -15.23 -34.14 6.44
C THR A 170 -15.98 -35.41 6.88
N PRO A 171 -16.06 -36.47 6.04
CA PRO A 171 -16.78 -37.68 6.38
C PRO A 171 -16.24 -38.33 7.66
N THR A 172 -17.13 -38.80 8.53
CA THR A 172 -16.78 -39.43 9.81
C THR A 172 -16.35 -40.88 9.65
N ASN A 173 -16.57 -41.47 8.48
CA ASN A 173 -16.19 -42.83 8.12
C ASN A 173 -15.11 -42.86 7.03
N ALA A 174 -14.31 -43.92 7.00
CA ALA A 174 -13.26 -44.11 6.00
C ALA A 174 -13.77 -44.86 4.75
N PRO A 175 -13.16 -44.63 3.57
CA PRO A 175 -13.38 -45.46 2.38
C PRO A 175 -13.12 -46.95 2.67
N PRO A 176 -13.82 -47.90 2.00
CA PRO A 176 -14.66 -47.73 0.80
C PRO A 176 -16.16 -47.56 1.11
N ALA A 177 -16.56 -47.35 2.37
CA ALA A 177 -17.96 -47.10 2.68
C ALA A 177 -18.41 -45.73 2.15
N ALA A 178 -19.67 -45.60 1.73
CA ALA A 178 -20.23 -44.33 1.27
C ALA A 178 -20.09 -43.23 2.35
N PRO A 179 -19.76 -41.97 1.99
CA PRO A 179 -19.51 -40.90 2.95
C PRO A 179 -20.68 -40.65 3.92
N THR A 180 -20.38 -40.61 5.21
CA THR A 180 -21.30 -40.25 6.30
C THR A 180 -20.86 -38.91 6.87
N PHE A 181 -21.74 -37.92 6.82
CA PHE A 181 -21.42 -36.53 7.15
C PHE A 181 -21.77 -36.17 8.60
N PRO A 182 -20.97 -35.31 9.26
CA PRO A 182 -21.32 -34.77 10.57
C PRO A 182 -22.56 -33.86 10.50
N GLU A 183 -23.22 -33.66 11.64
CA GLU A 183 -24.23 -32.61 11.79
C GLU A 183 -23.54 -31.26 11.99
N VAL A 184 -23.89 -30.29 11.14
CA VAL A 184 -23.39 -28.90 11.18
C VAL A 184 -24.59 -27.97 11.26
N GLU A 185 -24.47 -26.90 12.04
CA GLU A 185 -25.53 -25.89 12.17
C GLU A 185 -25.91 -25.32 10.79
N THR A 186 -27.21 -25.37 10.48
CA THR A 186 -27.76 -24.78 9.25
C THR A 186 -28.17 -23.34 9.51
N VAL A 187 -27.66 -22.42 8.69
CA VAL A 187 -28.02 -20.98 8.73
C VAL A 187 -28.75 -20.56 7.45
N ASP A 188 -29.61 -19.56 7.54
CA ASP A 188 -30.44 -19.09 6.42
C ASP A 188 -29.61 -18.38 5.33
N GLU A 189 -28.64 -17.56 5.74
CA GLU A 189 -27.70 -16.86 4.87
C GLU A 189 -26.25 -17.06 5.32
N ALA A 190 -25.29 -16.81 4.42
CA ALA A 190 -23.85 -16.90 4.72
C ALA A 190 -23.32 -15.68 5.50
N TRP A 191 -24.18 -14.68 5.72
CA TRP A 191 -23.94 -13.51 6.55
C TRP A 191 -25.18 -13.29 7.42
N MET A 192 -25.09 -13.65 8.70
CA MET A 192 -26.19 -13.55 9.66
C MET A 192 -25.92 -12.54 10.78
N ARG A 193 -24.64 -12.17 10.99
CA ARG A 193 -24.23 -11.25 12.06
C ARG A 193 -23.21 -10.22 11.59
N ALA A 194 -23.17 -9.07 12.26
CA ALA A 194 -22.03 -8.17 12.15
C ALA A 194 -20.74 -8.90 12.57
N ALA A 195 -19.62 -8.52 11.95
CA ALA A 195 -18.31 -8.96 12.41
C ALA A 195 -18.12 -8.52 13.87
N ARG A 196 -17.27 -9.20 14.64
CA ARG A 196 -17.06 -8.89 16.06
C ARG A 196 -15.58 -8.68 16.35
N THR A 197 -15.28 -7.92 17.39
CA THR A 197 -13.92 -7.80 17.91
C THR A 197 -13.53 -9.07 18.66
N ARG A 198 -12.27 -9.49 18.50
CA ARG A 198 -11.57 -10.42 19.38
C ARG A 198 -10.21 -9.82 19.77
N LEU A 199 -9.62 -10.35 20.85
CA LEU A 199 -8.25 -10.03 21.30
C LEU A 199 -8.05 -8.57 21.78
N LEU A 200 -9.13 -7.80 21.98
CA LEU A 200 -9.03 -6.49 22.62
C LEU A 200 -8.64 -6.63 24.10
N PRO A 201 -7.99 -5.62 24.69
CA PRO A 201 -7.69 -5.61 26.12
C PRO A 201 -8.94 -5.34 26.97
N ASP A 202 -8.82 -5.50 28.30
CA ASP A 202 -9.93 -5.24 29.22
C ASP A 202 -10.26 -3.75 29.33
N HIS A 203 -9.27 -2.90 29.13
CA HIS A 203 -9.39 -1.44 29.08
C HIS A 203 -8.13 -0.85 28.40
N PHE A 204 -8.23 0.39 27.93
CA PHE A 204 -7.08 1.16 27.48
C PHE A 204 -6.61 2.15 28.56
N GLU A 205 -5.31 2.25 28.77
CA GLU A 205 -4.66 3.35 29.47
C GLU A 205 -4.11 4.35 28.45
N PHE A 206 -4.55 5.60 28.57
CA PHE A 206 -4.14 6.71 27.72
C PHE A 206 -3.10 7.55 28.44
N SER A 207 -1.99 7.86 27.77
CA SER A 207 -0.91 8.70 28.31
C SER A 207 -0.53 9.77 27.29
N ALA A 208 -0.30 11.00 27.73
CA ALA A 208 0.21 12.07 26.88
C ALA A 208 1.51 12.67 27.43
N TYR A 209 2.42 12.95 26.51
CA TYR A 209 3.76 13.44 26.79
C TYR A 209 4.01 14.77 26.06
N ARG A 210 4.72 15.66 26.74
CA ARG A 210 5.20 16.95 26.20
C ARG A 210 6.65 17.13 26.65
N ASP A 211 7.53 17.42 25.70
CA ASP A 211 8.98 17.50 25.86
C ASP A 211 9.56 16.25 26.54
N GLY A 212 9.01 15.07 26.20
CA GLY A 212 9.37 13.78 26.80
C GLY A 212 8.84 13.55 28.22
N VAL A 213 8.10 14.50 28.81
CA VAL A 213 7.56 14.41 30.17
C VAL A 213 6.09 14.00 30.14
N LEU A 214 5.73 12.98 30.93
CA LEU A 214 4.35 12.55 31.12
C LEU A 214 3.51 13.68 31.74
N GLN A 215 2.52 14.18 30.99
CA GLN A 215 1.61 15.23 31.47
C GLN A 215 0.45 14.62 32.25
N TRP A 216 -0.15 13.57 31.68
CA TRP A 216 -1.26 12.87 32.31
C TRP A 216 -1.35 11.42 31.84
N ARG A 217 -1.99 10.62 32.69
CA ARG A 217 -2.32 9.22 32.47
C ARG A 217 -3.74 8.96 32.95
N LYS A 218 -4.57 8.34 32.12
CA LYS A 218 -6.00 8.13 32.37
C LYS A 218 -6.42 6.75 31.89
N VAL A 219 -7.21 6.06 32.70
CA VAL A 219 -7.75 4.73 32.38
C VAL A 219 -9.15 4.91 31.75
N GLY A 220 -9.38 4.25 30.61
CA GLY A 220 -10.68 4.19 29.96
C GLY A 220 -11.68 3.30 30.69
N ALA A 221 -12.92 3.26 30.20
CA ALA A 221 -13.90 2.31 30.71
C ALA A 221 -13.53 0.86 30.32
N ALA A 222 -14.15 -0.12 31.00
CA ALA A 222 -13.99 -1.52 30.66
C ALA A 222 -14.55 -1.81 29.25
N ILE A 223 -13.82 -2.61 28.49
CA ILE A 223 -14.16 -3.03 27.14
C ILE A 223 -14.89 -4.39 27.24
N PRO A 224 -16.09 -4.53 26.65
CA PRO A 224 -16.75 -5.82 26.55
C PRO A 224 -15.89 -6.84 25.78
N ASP A 225 -15.97 -8.13 26.15
CA ASP A 225 -15.16 -9.18 25.52
C ASP A 225 -15.33 -9.26 23.99
N THR A 226 -16.53 -8.94 23.49
CA THR A 226 -16.79 -8.76 22.06
C THR A 226 -17.62 -7.50 21.83
N LEU A 227 -17.28 -6.76 20.77
CA LEU A 227 -18.03 -5.61 20.27
C LEU A 227 -18.40 -5.88 18.80
N PRO A 228 -19.64 -5.61 18.38
CA PRO A 228 -20.01 -5.75 16.98
C PRO A 228 -19.43 -4.60 16.14
N LEU A 229 -19.08 -4.95 14.90
CA LEU A 229 -18.40 -4.13 13.92
C LEU A 229 -19.25 -4.07 12.65
N GLY A 230 -20.04 -3.01 12.54
CA GLY A 230 -20.79 -2.67 11.33
C GLY A 230 -22.26 -3.08 11.37
N VAL A 231 -22.84 -3.20 10.19
CA VAL A 231 -24.27 -3.50 9.97
C VAL A 231 -24.48 -5.00 10.11
N ALA A 232 -25.54 -5.44 10.81
CA ALA A 232 -26.00 -6.82 10.68
C ALA A 232 -27.15 -6.88 9.65
N PRO A 233 -27.23 -7.94 8.82
CA PRO A 233 -28.23 -8.03 7.76
C PRO A 233 -29.68 -8.02 8.27
N THR A 234 -29.90 -8.42 9.53
CA THR A 234 -31.21 -8.43 10.21
C THR A 234 -31.54 -7.14 10.96
N SER A 235 -30.62 -6.17 11.06
CA SER A 235 -30.84 -4.88 11.75
C SER A 235 -31.67 -3.88 10.93
N ALA A 236 -32.07 -4.23 9.71
CA ALA A 236 -33.06 -3.49 8.92
C ALA A 236 -34.47 -3.71 9.52
N GLY A 237 -34.66 -3.33 10.78
CA GLY A 237 -35.98 -3.21 11.37
C GLY A 237 -36.72 -2.04 10.72
N ASP A 238 -38.00 -2.24 10.43
CA ASP A 238 -38.96 -1.22 9.98
C ASP A 238 -38.97 -0.03 10.97
N GLY A 239 -38.11 0.97 10.78
CA GLY A 239 -38.10 2.15 11.66
C GLY A 239 -36.81 2.97 11.79
N ALA A 240 -35.74 2.71 11.03
CA ALA A 240 -34.60 3.63 11.00
C ALA A 240 -34.98 4.94 10.29
N ASP A 241 -34.72 6.11 10.91
CA ASP A 241 -34.85 7.43 10.27
C ASP A 241 -33.86 7.54 9.10
N ASP A 242 -34.30 8.10 7.97
CA ASP A 242 -33.57 8.12 6.67
C ASP A 242 -32.20 8.86 6.70
N ASP A 243 -31.86 9.56 7.79
CA ASP A 243 -30.56 10.26 7.99
C ASP A 243 -29.55 9.47 8.87
N GLU A 244 -29.94 8.37 9.52
CA GLU A 244 -29.03 7.55 10.33
C GLU A 244 -28.37 6.42 9.51
N ILE A 245 -27.04 6.30 9.64
CA ILE A 245 -26.31 5.13 9.12
C ILE A 245 -26.94 3.87 9.77
N PRO A 246 -27.38 2.86 8.99
CA PRO A 246 -28.07 1.68 9.51
C PRO A 246 -27.08 0.74 10.20
N LEU A 247 -26.47 1.20 11.29
CA LEU A 247 -25.67 0.39 12.19
C LEU A 247 -26.62 -0.36 13.13
N ASP A 248 -26.24 -1.59 13.46
CA ASP A 248 -26.85 -2.28 14.58
C ASP A 248 -26.80 -1.40 15.85
N PRO A 249 -27.83 -1.37 16.72
CA PRO A 249 -27.83 -0.54 17.92
C PRO A 249 -26.59 -0.72 18.79
N GLU A 250 -26.05 -1.94 18.84
CA GLU A 250 -24.81 -2.26 19.57
C GLU A 250 -23.58 -1.75 18.82
N SER A 251 -23.58 -1.69 17.48
CA SER A 251 -22.47 -1.15 16.65
C SER A 251 -22.40 0.38 16.61
N ARG A 252 -23.38 1.10 17.19
CA ARG A 252 -23.43 2.57 17.14
C ARG A 252 -22.22 3.25 17.81
N TRP A 253 -21.46 2.56 18.65
CA TRP A 253 -20.20 3.07 19.19
C TRP A 253 -19.18 3.42 18.10
N LEU A 254 -19.31 2.89 16.88
CA LEU A 254 -18.47 3.25 15.73
C LEU A 254 -18.70 4.69 15.26
N ALA A 255 -19.90 5.24 15.43
CA ALA A 255 -20.25 6.60 14.99
C ALA A 255 -20.42 7.58 16.17
N ASP A 256 -20.90 7.11 17.32
CA ASP A 256 -21.22 7.93 18.49
C ASP A 256 -20.09 7.89 19.53
N PHE A 257 -19.49 9.06 19.78
CA PHE A 257 -18.38 9.23 20.74
C PHE A 257 -18.76 8.88 22.18
N LEU A 258 -19.98 9.22 22.62
CA LEU A 258 -20.40 8.94 24.00
C LEU A 258 -20.60 7.44 24.21
N LYS A 259 -21.13 6.74 23.21
CA LYS A 259 -21.23 5.28 23.22
C LYS A 259 -19.85 4.63 23.19
N ALA A 260 -18.93 5.12 22.34
CA ALA A 260 -17.54 4.65 22.32
C ALA A 260 -16.88 4.80 23.71
N ARG A 261 -17.10 5.93 24.40
CA ARG A 261 -16.57 6.16 25.75
C ARG A 261 -17.17 5.19 26.78
N ALA A 262 -18.45 4.88 26.66
CA ALA A 262 -19.13 3.95 27.57
C ALA A 262 -18.61 2.51 27.44
N VAL A 263 -18.20 2.09 26.23
CA VAL A 263 -17.65 0.75 25.96
C VAL A 263 -16.12 0.70 25.99
N GLY A 264 -15.45 1.74 26.52
CA GLY A 264 -13.99 1.75 26.68
C GLY A 264 -13.17 2.09 25.43
N MET A 265 -13.83 2.37 24.30
CA MET A 265 -13.19 2.67 23.00
C MET A 265 -12.98 4.17 22.74
N ALA A 266 -13.22 5.03 23.74
CA ALA A 266 -12.90 6.45 23.67
C ALA A 266 -12.64 7.06 25.05
N LEU A 267 -11.93 8.19 25.06
CA LEU A 267 -11.63 8.98 26.26
C LEU A 267 -11.82 10.47 25.97
N ALA A 268 -12.38 11.20 26.93
CA ALA A 268 -12.37 12.67 26.92
C ALA A 268 -11.50 13.15 28.09
N VAL A 269 -10.52 14.01 27.78
CA VAL A 269 -9.57 14.55 28.77
C VAL A 269 -9.71 16.08 28.78
N PRO A 270 -10.07 16.69 29.93
CA PRO A 270 -10.04 18.14 30.07
C PRO A 270 -8.64 18.68 29.82
N LEU A 271 -8.53 19.79 29.10
CA LEU A 271 -7.29 20.49 28.84
C LEU A 271 -7.17 21.73 29.74
N ASP A 272 -5.94 22.12 30.07
CA ASP A 272 -5.69 23.35 30.81
C ASP A 272 -5.80 24.57 29.88
N SER A 273 -5.47 24.38 28.59
CA SER A 273 -5.55 25.38 27.54
C SER A 273 -6.07 24.75 26.23
N PRO A 274 -6.87 25.47 25.42
CA PRO A 274 -7.23 25.02 24.07
C PRO A 274 -6.01 24.86 23.14
N ASP A 275 -4.88 25.52 23.48
CA ASP A 275 -3.62 25.48 22.75
C ASP A 275 -2.65 24.42 23.27
N ASP A 276 -3.09 23.56 24.21
CA ASP A 276 -2.27 22.45 24.68
C ASP A 276 -1.84 21.56 23.49
N ARG A 277 -0.60 21.08 23.55
CA ARG A 277 -0.01 20.20 22.54
C ARG A 277 0.75 19.06 23.20
N PHE A 278 0.83 17.94 22.49
CA PHE A 278 1.50 16.73 22.96
C PHE A 278 2.37 16.17 21.84
N ASP A 279 3.64 15.88 22.14
CA ASP A 279 4.55 15.29 21.15
C ASP A 279 4.24 13.80 20.94
N LEU A 280 3.69 13.15 21.97
CA LEU A 280 3.25 11.75 21.92
C LEU A 280 1.98 11.55 22.75
N LEU A 281 0.97 10.93 22.13
CA LEU A 281 -0.22 10.42 22.78
C LEU A 281 -0.29 8.91 22.55
N THR A 282 -0.37 8.10 23.60
CA THR A 282 -0.44 6.63 23.50
C THR A 282 -1.73 6.10 24.10
N ALA A 283 -2.27 5.02 23.54
CA ALA A 283 -3.27 4.16 24.16
C ALA A 283 -2.72 2.73 24.21
N VAL A 284 -2.58 2.16 25.40
CA VAL A 284 -2.07 0.80 25.60
C VAL A 284 -2.99 0.07 26.57
N GLY A 285 -3.38 -1.15 26.22
CA GLY A 285 -4.18 -2.00 27.08
C GLY A 285 -3.72 -3.44 27.00
N ILE A 286 -3.88 -4.19 28.08
CA ILE A 286 -3.58 -5.63 28.15
C ILE A 286 -4.79 -6.32 28.78
N GLY A 287 -5.17 -7.49 28.27
CA GLY A 287 -6.23 -8.29 28.88
C GLY A 287 -5.74 -9.08 30.10
N SER A 288 -6.63 -9.31 31.06
CA SER A 288 -6.32 -10.03 32.31
C SER A 288 -6.20 -11.54 32.15
N GLN A 289 -6.57 -12.09 30.99
CA GLN A 289 -6.45 -13.52 30.69
C GLN A 289 -5.00 -14.02 30.81
N ASP A 290 -4.85 -15.26 31.24
CA ASP A 290 -3.55 -15.95 31.23
C ASP A 290 -3.03 -16.20 29.80
N ALA A 291 -1.74 -16.53 29.70
CA ALA A 291 -1.07 -16.75 28.43
C ALA A 291 -1.68 -17.91 27.63
N ALA A 292 -2.08 -19.01 28.29
CA ALA A 292 -2.67 -20.17 27.62
C ALA A 292 -3.98 -19.79 26.91
N THR A 293 -4.87 -19.11 27.63
CA THR A 293 -6.15 -18.62 27.12
C THR A 293 -5.96 -17.63 25.98
N GLY A 294 -5.03 -16.68 26.12
CA GLY A 294 -4.72 -15.72 25.05
C GLY A 294 -4.14 -16.39 23.80
N GLY A 295 -3.29 -17.40 23.96
CA GLY A 295 -2.75 -18.23 22.87
C GLY A 295 -3.85 -18.99 22.12
N THR A 296 -4.77 -19.63 22.84
CA THR A 296 -5.93 -20.31 22.21
C THR A 296 -6.78 -19.32 21.42
N ARG A 297 -7.14 -18.17 22.02
CA ARG A 297 -7.95 -17.15 21.34
C ARG A 297 -7.26 -16.60 20.09
N LEU A 298 -5.94 -16.40 20.14
CA LEU A 298 -5.15 -15.96 18.99
C LEU A 298 -5.15 -17.02 17.89
N GLN A 299 -4.95 -18.29 18.24
CA GLN A 299 -4.99 -19.39 17.28
C GLN A 299 -6.35 -19.50 16.58
N GLU A 300 -7.45 -19.41 17.33
CA GLU A 300 -8.80 -19.37 16.77
C GLU A 300 -8.99 -18.20 15.80
N GLN A 301 -8.48 -17.02 16.17
CA GLN A 301 -8.58 -15.82 15.32
C GLN A 301 -7.79 -15.96 14.01
N LEU A 302 -6.59 -16.57 14.06
CA LEU A 302 -5.81 -16.84 12.86
C LEU A 302 -6.48 -17.87 11.95
N VAL A 303 -7.10 -18.92 12.53
CA VAL A 303 -7.90 -19.89 11.77
C VAL A 303 -9.11 -19.20 11.11
N ALA A 304 -9.83 -18.35 11.84
CA ALA A 304 -10.95 -17.57 11.30
C ALA A 304 -10.52 -16.69 10.11
N HIS A 305 -9.36 -16.02 10.22
CA HIS A 305 -8.78 -15.24 9.12
C HIS A 305 -8.42 -16.07 7.90
N SER A 306 -7.96 -17.33 8.10
CA SER A 306 -7.66 -18.25 7.00
C SER A 306 -8.89 -18.65 6.17
N HIS A 307 -10.10 -18.54 6.74
CA HIS A 307 -11.37 -18.87 6.07
C HIS A 307 -12.17 -17.64 5.57
N THR A 308 -11.69 -16.41 5.83
CA THR A 308 -12.44 -15.16 5.55
C THR A 308 -11.65 -14.16 4.71
N GLY A 309 -11.08 -13.12 5.33
CA GLY A 309 -10.29 -12.06 4.70
C GLY A 309 -9.04 -12.59 4.00
N GLY A 310 -8.56 -13.76 4.42
CA GLY A 310 -7.37 -14.42 3.93
C GLY A 310 -6.20 -14.23 4.90
N LEU A 311 -5.39 -15.27 5.05
CA LEU A 311 -4.17 -15.28 5.84
C LEU A 311 -3.02 -15.75 4.94
N SER A 312 -1.92 -15.01 4.93
CA SER A 312 -0.74 -15.36 4.12
C SER A 312 0.52 -14.79 4.76
N VAL A 313 1.65 -15.47 4.60
CA VAL A 313 2.97 -14.90 4.87
C VAL A 313 3.47 -14.21 3.61
N VAL A 314 3.98 -12.99 3.76
CA VAL A 314 4.50 -12.19 2.64
C VAL A 314 5.97 -12.50 2.44
N GLN A 315 6.28 -13.07 1.28
CA GLN A 315 7.66 -13.39 0.91
C GLN A 315 8.51 -12.11 0.77
N PRO A 316 9.75 -12.07 1.25
CA PRO A 316 10.59 -10.89 1.07
C PRO A 316 10.87 -10.64 -0.42
N ARG A 317 11.04 -9.36 -0.77
CA ARG A 317 11.07 -8.87 -2.17
C ARG A 317 9.74 -9.02 -2.94
N THR A 318 8.65 -9.42 -2.27
CA THR A 318 7.30 -9.30 -2.83
C THR A 318 7.08 -7.86 -3.30
N PRO A 319 6.73 -7.62 -4.57
CA PRO A 319 6.35 -6.30 -5.04
C PRO A 319 5.14 -5.79 -4.25
N THR A 320 5.26 -4.61 -3.66
CA THR A 320 4.15 -3.94 -2.96
C THR A 320 3.27 -3.14 -3.93
N ASN A 321 3.84 -2.77 -5.08
CA ASN A 321 3.16 -2.10 -6.19
C ASN A 321 3.13 -3.05 -7.40
N ASN A 322 2.12 -2.98 -8.28
CA ASN A 322 2.28 -3.59 -9.60
C ASN A 322 3.09 -2.63 -10.50
N THR A 323 3.87 -3.19 -11.40
CA THR A 323 4.64 -2.53 -12.45
C THR A 323 4.32 -3.19 -13.80
N ALA A 324 4.92 -2.73 -14.89
CA ALA A 324 4.81 -3.40 -16.19
C ALA A 324 5.37 -4.82 -16.20
N GLY A 325 6.47 -5.07 -15.47
CA GLY A 325 7.17 -6.35 -15.43
C GLY A 325 6.87 -7.22 -14.20
N SER A 326 6.21 -6.69 -13.17
CA SER A 326 5.96 -7.41 -11.92
C SER A 326 4.59 -7.04 -11.33
N ARG A 327 3.85 -8.00 -10.78
CA ARG A 327 2.61 -7.71 -10.05
C ARG A 327 2.83 -7.82 -8.55
N SER A 328 2.09 -7.02 -7.79
CA SER A 328 1.94 -7.22 -6.36
C SER A 328 1.36 -8.61 -6.10
N SER A 329 1.81 -9.25 -5.03
CA SER A 329 1.32 -10.58 -4.65
C SER A 329 -0.08 -10.55 -4.05
N TRP A 330 -0.66 -9.37 -3.82
CA TRP A 330 -2.00 -9.24 -3.26
C TRP A 330 -3.06 -9.26 -4.35
N ARG A 331 -4.10 -10.08 -4.15
CA ARG A 331 -5.29 -10.11 -5.02
C ARG A 331 -6.55 -10.16 -4.16
N SER A 332 -7.53 -9.33 -4.51
CA SER A 332 -8.84 -9.31 -3.84
C SER A 332 -9.62 -10.62 -3.98
N ARG A 333 -9.27 -11.47 -4.94
CA ARG A 333 -9.89 -12.78 -5.20
C ARG A 333 -8.83 -13.86 -5.41
N GLN A 334 -8.03 -14.13 -4.38
CA GLN A 334 -7.13 -15.28 -4.40
C GLN A 334 -7.96 -16.56 -4.22
N ALA A 335 -7.76 -17.54 -5.10
CA ALA A 335 -8.35 -18.87 -4.92
C ALA A 335 -7.75 -19.54 -3.67
N PRO A 336 -8.54 -20.28 -2.88
CA PRO A 336 -7.99 -21.07 -1.80
C PRO A 336 -7.01 -22.12 -2.35
N LEU A 337 -6.03 -22.52 -1.53
CA LEU A 337 -5.11 -23.60 -1.86
C LEU A 337 -5.87 -24.88 -2.22
N THR A 338 -5.34 -25.66 -3.15
CA THR A 338 -5.91 -26.98 -3.42
C THR A 338 -5.76 -27.88 -2.20
N PRO A 339 -6.66 -28.88 -2.02
CA PRO A 339 -6.57 -29.87 -0.97
C PRO A 339 -5.18 -30.50 -0.85
N THR A 340 -4.62 -30.95 -1.98
CA THR A 340 -3.31 -31.59 -2.04
C THR A 340 -2.19 -30.67 -1.58
N GLU A 341 -2.17 -29.40 -2.02
CA GLU A 341 -1.17 -28.43 -1.59
C GLU A 341 -1.28 -28.12 -0.10
N ARG A 342 -2.50 -27.92 0.41
CA ARG A 342 -2.75 -27.64 1.82
C ARG A 342 -2.30 -28.81 2.69
N ASP A 343 -2.70 -30.03 2.34
CA ASP A 343 -2.40 -31.24 3.09
C ASP A 343 -0.88 -31.53 3.07
N ALA A 344 -0.19 -31.27 1.94
CA ALA A 344 1.26 -31.37 1.84
C ALA A 344 2.01 -30.32 2.68
N ARG A 345 1.49 -29.09 2.81
CA ARG A 345 2.06 -28.06 3.71
C ARG A 345 1.86 -28.44 5.17
N LEU A 346 0.69 -28.94 5.54
CA LEU A 346 0.41 -29.44 6.89
C LEU A 346 1.30 -30.62 7.27
N ALA A 347 1.47 -31.60 6.38
CA ALA A 347 2.29 -32.79 6.63
C ALA A 347 3.79 -32.48 6.76
N ARG A 348 4.27 -31.41 6.13
CA ARG A 348 5.67 -30.93 6.24
C ARG A 348 5.92 -30.06 7.46
N HIS A 349 4.88 -29.59 8.13
CA HIS A 349 5.04 -28.70 9.27
C HIS A 349 5.72 -29.44 10.43
N ASP A 350 6.85 -28.88 10.88
CA ASP A 350 7.55 -29.34 12.06
C ASP A 350 7.75 -28.16 13.01
N GLN A 351 7.12 -28.23 14.18
CA GLN A 351 7.16 -27.19 15.20
C GLN A 351 8.58 -26.90 15.72
N ALA A 352 9.49 -27.88 15.66
CA ALA A 352 10.87 -27.73 16.09
C ALA A 352 11.78 -27.13 15.01
N SER A 353 11.31 -27.08 13.76
CA SER A 353 12.10 -26.62 12.61
C SER A 353 12.27 -25.10 12.57
N GLU A 354 13.18 -24.66 11.70
CA GLU A 354 13.36 -23.24 11.38
C GLU A 354 12.42 -22.77 10.26
N GLN A 355 11.32 -23.47 9.95
CA GLN A 355 10.32 -22.97 9.00
C GLN A 355 9.68 -21.66 9.50
N GLU A 356 9.35 -20.73 8.59
CA GLU A 356 8.70 -19.45 8.91
C GLU A 356 7.47 -19.61 9.81
N ALA A 357 6.57 -20.53 9.45
CA ALA A 357 5.38 -20.85 10.23
C ALA A 357 5.71 -21.35 11.65
N ALA A 358 6.70 -22.23 11.79
CA ALA A 358 7.12 -22.80 13.08
C ALA A 358 7.81 -21.75 13.96
N ARG A 359 8.68 -20.91 13.39
CA ARG A 359 9.31 -19.79 14.10
C ARG A 359 8.26 -18.80 14.63
N LEU A 360 7.27 -18.44 13.82
CA LEU A 360 6.18 -17.54 14.24
C LEU A 360 5.26 -18.21 15.27
N GLY A 361 4.89 -19.49 15.08
CA GLY A 361 4.10 -20.27 16.04
C GLY A 361 4.77 -20.34 17.41
N ARG A 362 6.05 -20.72 17.47
CA ARG A 362 6.85 -20.73 18.71
C ARG A 362 6.92 -19.36 19.38
N ALA A 363 7.15 -18.28 18.61
CA ALA A 363 7.19 -16.93 19.16
C ALA A 363 5.87 -16.52 19.81
N LEU A 364 4.75 -16.84 19.15
CA LEU A 364 3.39 -16.57 19.63
C LEU A 364 2.93 -17.58 20.71
N GLY A 365 3.66 -18.67 20.95
CA GLY A 365 3.28 -19.70 21.91
C GLY A 365 2.04 -20.48 21.48
N ILE A 366 1.87 -20.69 20.18
CA ILE A 366 0.75 -21.43 19.57
C ILE A 366 1.28 -22.54 18.66
N ASP A 367 0.44 -23.53 18.33
CA ASP A 367 0.80 -24.62 17.41
C ASP A 367 1.07 -24.07 16.00
N GLY A 368 0.16 -23.24 15.51
CA GLY A 368 0.32 -22.57 14.21
C GLY A 368 0.20 -23.50 13.00
N ALA A 369 0.19 -24.82 13.16
CA ALA A 369 0.12 -25.78 12.06
C ALA A 369 -1.09 -25.52 11.13
N VAL A 370 -2.30 -25.38 11.69
CA VAL A 370 -3.54 -25.26 10.89
C VAL A 370 -3.66 -23.94 10.12
N ALA A 371 -3.16 -22.84 10.70
CA ALA A 371 -3.33 -21.50 10.13
C ALA A 371 -2.06 -20.98 9.44
N LEU A 372 -0.90 -21.11 10.08
CA LEU A 372 0.36 -20.52 9.60
C LEU A 372 1.06 -21.40 8.56
N ALA A 373 1.03 -22.73 8.69
CA ALA A 373 1.72 -23.59 7.71
C ALA A 373 1.09 -23.48 6.30
N PRO A 374 -0.25 -23.50 6.13
CA PRO A 374 -0.87 -23.24 4.83
C PRO A 374 -0.66 -21.80 4.33
N ALA A 375 -0.57 -20.83 5.25
CA ALA A 375 -0.34 -19.42 4.90
C ALA A 375 1.07 -19.16 4.36
N THR A 376 2.02 -20.07 4.60
CA THR A 376 3.42 -19.94 4.20
C THR A 376 3.67 -20.63 2.85
N ASP A 377 4.49 -20.00 2.01
CA ASP A 377 4.86 -20.56 0.72
C ASP A 377 5.91 -21.67 0.90
N PRO A 378 5.75 -22.86 0.29
CA PRO A 378 6.71 -23.96 0.41
C PRO A 378 8.08 -23.70 -0.23
N ASP A 379 8.22 -22.69 -1.11
CA ASP A 379 9.50 -22.35 -1.75
C ASP A 379 10.51 -21.67 -0.78
N ASP A 380 10.17 -21.52 0.51
CA ASP A 380 11.09 -21.12 1.57
C ASP A 380 12.02 -22.29 2.01
N GLU A 381 12.68 -22.94 1.04
CA GLU A 381 13.70 -23.99 1.27
C GLU A 381 15.02 -23.42 1.85
N HIS A 382 15.09 -22.11 2.05
CA HIS A 382 16.33 -21.40 2.34
C HIS A 382 16.53 -21.01 3.80
N ALA A 383 15.64 -21.38 4.72
CA ALA A 383 15.77 -21.01 6.13
C ALA A 383 17.07 -21.54 6.76
N GLU A 384 17.41 -22.79 6.48
CA GLU A 384 18.65 -23.42 6.97
C GLU A 384 19.89 -22.81 6.33
N LEU A 385 19.85 -22.59 5.01
CA LEU A 385 20.91 -21.90 4.26
C LEU A 385 21.14 -20.48 4.82
N SER A 386 20.07 -19.73 5.06
CA SER A 386 20.13 -18.40 5.66
C SER A 386 20.73 -18.44 7.06
N ALA A 387 20.38 -19.42 7.90
CA ALA A 387 20.99 -19.59 9.22
C ALA A 387 22.49 -19.93 9.13
N ALA A 388 22.88 -20.78 8.17
CA ALA A 388 24.28 -21.12 7.92
C ALA A 388 25.08 -19.91 7.43
N LEU A 389 24.52 -19.09 6.53
CA LEU A 389 25.13 -17.84 6.06
C LEU A 389 25.23 -16.79 7.18
N HIS A 390 24.25 -16.69 8.09
CA HIS A 390 24.36 -15.84 9.29
C HIS A 390 25.52 -16.29 10.18
N ARG A 391 25.71 -17.60 10.40
CA ARG A 391 26.86 -18.14 11.16
C ARG A 391 28.18 -17.86 10.45
N LEU A 392 28.22 -18.03 9.13
CA LEU A 392 29.39 -17.72 8.30
C LEU A 392 29.75 -16.23 8.44
N ARG A 393 28.76 -15.33 8.34
CA ARG A 393 28.96 -13.90 8.49
C ARG A 393 29.38 -13.53 9.90
N ALA A 394 28.80 -14.13 10.94
CA ALA A 394 29.21 -13.94 12.33
C ALA A 394 30.71 -14.21 12.53
N ARG A 395 31.25 -15.26 11.89
CA ARG A 395 32.68 -15.59 11.95
C ARG A 395 33.56 -14.56 11.27
N SER A 396 33.08 -13.92 10.20
CA SER A 396 33.82 -12.82 9.57
C SER A 396 33.92 -11.59 10.47
N LEU A 397 32.96 -11.38 11.39
CA LEU A 397 33.06 -10.32 12.40
C LEU A 397 34.24 -10.55 13.35
N MET A 398 34.71 -11.78 13.54
CA MET A 398 35.84 -12.10 14.41
C MET A 398 37.20 -11.57 13.89
N TRP A 399 37.27 -11.23 12.61
CA TRP A 399 38.44 -10.57 12.00
C TRP A 399 38.44 -9.07 12.23
N SER A 400 37.28 -8.52 12.56
CA SER A 400 37.11 -7.11 12.80
C SER A 400 37.07 -6.87 14.30
N ARG A 401 38.13 -6.26 14.86
CA ARG A 401 38.06 -5.66 16.22
C ARG A 401 37.01 -4.55 16.30
N ALA A 402 36.29 -4.25 15.21
CA ALA A 402 35.17 -3.31 15.16
C ALA A 402 33.97 -3.74 16.01
N LEU A 403 33.92 -4.89 16.67
CA LEU A 403 32.89 -5.13 17.69
C LEU A 403 33.42 -4.94 19.12
N GLY A 404 34.73 -4.71 19.27
CA GLY A 404 35.42 -4.83 20.55
C GLY A 404 35.66 -3.55 21.30
N PRO A 405 36.04 -3.65 22.58
CA PRO A 405 36.47 -2.50 23.34
C PRO A 405 37.59 -1.79 22.59
N VAL A 406 37.36 -0.51 22.27
CA VAL A 406 38.27 0.36 21.51
C VAL A 406 39.69 0.39 22.12
N GLU A 407 39.80 0.16 23.43
CA GLU A 407 41.03 0.09 24.22
C GLU A 407 42.01 -1.03 23.81
N GLN A 408 41.54 -2.06 23.09
CA GLN A 408 42.37 -3.17 22.60
C GLN A 408 42.69 -3.10 21.10
N ALA A 409 42.42 -1.99 20.42
CA ALA A 409 42.65 -1.84 18.98
C ALA A 409 44.15 -1.70 18.61
N MET A 410 44.96 -2.73 18.90
CA MET A 410 46.23 -2.95 18.20
C MET A 410 45.95 -3.66 16.87
N LEU A 411 46.63 -3.16 15.83
CA LEU A 411 46.49 -3.49 14.40
C LEU A 411 47.15 -4.83 14.01
N ASP A 412 46.92 -5.89 14.78
CA ASP A 412 47.42 -7.20 14.37
C ASP A 412 46.41 -7.83 13.39
N GLU A 413 46.85 -8.21 12.18
CA GLU A 413 46.07 -8.87 11.12
C GLU A 413 45.67 -10.34 11.47
N THR A 414 45.68 -10.69 12.76
CA THR A 414 45.37 -12.02 13.26
C THR A 414 44.02 -12.05 13.98
N PRO A 415 43.19 -13.09 13.78
CA PRO A 415 41.94 -13.25 14.51
C PRO A 415 42.19 -13.25 16.03
N VAL A 416 41.37 -12.49 16.76
CA VAL A 416 41.47 -12.36 18.22
C VAL A 416 40.50 -13.34 18.88
N ASP A 417 41.03 -14.19 19.77
CA ASP A 417 40.28 -15.24 20.46
C ASP A 417 39.81 -14.73 21.84
N GLU A 418 38.88 -13.76 21.85
CA GLU A 418 38.32 -13.17 23.08
C GLU A 418 36.92 -13.72 23.38
N PRO A 419 36.55 -13.99 24.65
CA PRO A 419 35.24 -14.53 25.01
C PRO A 419 34.05 -13.67 24.55
N TRP A 420 34.17 -12.34 24.61
CA TRP A 420 33.07 -11.44 24.24
C TRP A 420 32.80 -11.46 22.71
N LEU A 421 33.84 -11.66 21.88
CA LEU A 421 33.72 -11.79 20.42
C LEU A 421 32.89 -13.01 20.05
N HIS A 422 33.12 -14.13 20.75
CA HIS A 422 32.35 -15.34 20.58
C HIS A 422 30.89 -15.13 20.97
N ALA A 423 30.63 -14.52 22.13
CA ALA A 423 29.26 -14.21 22.56
C ALA A 423 28.52 -13.28 21.57
N ALA A 424 29.20 -12.27 21.03
CA ALA A 424 28.62 -11.37 20.02
C ALA A 424 28.38 -12.07 18.67
N ALA A 425 29.30 -12.93 18.23
CA ALA A 425 29.15 -13.73 17.02
C ALA A 425 28.00 -14.75 17.16
N ASP A 426 27.92 -15.44 18.29
CA ASP A 426 26.85 -16.40 18.59
C ASP A 426 25.49 -15.70 18.64
N HIS A 427 25.42 -14.53 19.28
CA HIS A 427 24.21 -13.71 19.29
C HIS A 427 23.82 -13.21 17.90
N PHE A 428 24.78 -12.76 17.09
CA PHE A 428 24.53 -12.38 15.71
C PHE A 428 23.95 -13.55 14.90
N ALA A 429 24.60 -14.71 15.00
CA ALA A 429 24.19 -15.91 14.28
C ALA A 429 22.80 -16.40 14.71
N ALA A 430 22.45 -16.29 15.99
CA ALA A 430 21.20 -16.81 16.53
C ALA A 430 20.02 -15.82 16.45
N HIS A 431 20.25 -14.51 16.63
CA HIS A 431 19.17 -13.56 16.92
C HIS A 431 19.18 -12.27 16.09
N VAL A 432 20.28 -11.92 15.41
CA VAL A 432 20.32 -10.77 14.51
C VAL A 432 19.87 -11.23 13.13
N ARG A 433 18.76 -10.66 12.64
CA ARG A 433 18.12 -11.09 11.39
C ARG A 433 17.86 -9.90 10.48
N GLY A 434 18.53 -9.86 9.33
CA GLY A 434 18.33 -8.81 8.33
C GLY A 434 16.90 -8.74 7.81
N ARG A 435 16.18 -9.85 7.70
CA ARG A 435 14.76 -9.86 7.27
C ARG A 435 13.75 -9.53 8.39
N GLY A 436 14.23 -9.25 9.61
CA GLY A 436 13.42 -9.25 10.82
C GLY A 436 13.35 -10.63 11.48
N PRO A 437 12.97 -10.70 12.78
CA PRO A 437 13.00 -11.95 13.55
C PRO A 437 11.88 -12.93 13.16
N HIS A 438 10.77 -12.44 12.63
CA HIS A 438 9.61 -13.25 12.24
C HIS A 438 9.05 -12.82 10.87
N PRO A 439 8.41 -13.74 10.12
CA PRO A 439 7.81 -13.42 8.83
C PRO A 439 6.72 -12.35 8.92
N LEU A 440 6.53 -11.61 7.83
CA LEU A 440 5.48 -10.61 7.69
C LEU A 440 4.13 -11.30 7.45
N LEU A 441 3.20 -11.16 8.40
CA LEU A 441 1.88 -11.80 8.33
C LEU A 441 0.89 -10.86 7.67
N ARG A 442 0.21 -11.29 6.61
CA ARG A 442 -0.86 -10.51 5.97
C ARG A 442 -2.23 -11.11 6.29
N ILE A 443 -3.07 -10.29 6.91
CA ILE A 443 -4.48 -10.58 7.17
C ILE A 443 -5.30 -9.67 6.27
N GLY A 444 -6.08 -10.24 5.36
CA GLY A 444 -6.85 -9.47 4.39
C GLY A 444 -5.97 -8.58 3.51
N ARG A 445 -6.06 -7.27 3.70
CA ARG A 445 -5.27 -6.26 2.99
C ARG A 445 -4.07 -5.76 3.78
N GLN A 446 -4.01 -6.06 5.08
CA GLN A 446 -3.06 -5.45 6.00
C GLN A 446 -1.88 -6.38 6.28
N PRO A 447 -0.65 -5.98 5.96
CA PRO A 447 0.56 -6.65 6.42
C PRO A 447 0.93 -6.21 7.85
N TYR A 448 1.28 -7.16 8.69
CA TYR A 448 1.69 -6.99 10.09
C TYR A 448 3.08 -7.57 10.30
N GLY A 449 4.02 -6.72 10.71
CA GLY A 449 5.33 -7.15 11.20
C GLY A 449 5.22 -7.60 12.66
N VAL A 450 5.79 -8.76 12.99
CA VAL A 450 5.83 -9.27 14.37
C VAL A 450 7.24 -9.04 14.92
N LEU A 451 7.36 -8.15 15.90
CA LEU A 451 8.63 -7.72 16.46
C LEU A 451 8.63 -7.89 17.99
N PRO A 452 9.51 -8.75 18.54
CA PRO A 452 9.79 -8.76 19.97
C PRO A 452 10.42 -7.43 20.37
N VAL A 453 9.89 -6.82 21.44
CA VAL A 453 10.38 -5.56 21.99
C VAL A 453 10.60 -5.67 23.49
N SER A 454 11.62 -4.99 23.98
CA SER A 454 11.91 -4.86 25.41
C SER A 454 12.62 -3.53 25.65
N SER A 455 12.45 -2.94 26.83
CA SER A 455 13.14 -1.70 27.17
C SER A 455 14.58 -2.02 27.57
N LEU A 456 15.54 -1.43 26.85
CA LEU A 456 16.97 -1.56 27.13
C LEU A 456 17.40 -0.72 28.35
N ASP A 457 16.69 0.37 28.64
CA ASP A 457 16.97 1.26 29.77
C ASP A 457 16.81 0.56 31.13
N VAL A 458 15.99 -0.50 31.15
CA VAL A 458 15.65 -1.25 32.37
C VAL A 458 16.03 -2.73 32.25
N TRP A 459 16.94 -3.03 31.32
CA TRP A 459 17.40 -4.38 31.07
C TRP A 459 18.15 -4.95 32.28
N ILE A 460 17.72 -6.11 32.76
CA ILE A 460 18.41 -6.89 33.79
C ILE A 460 18.90 -8.19 33.16
N GLY A 461 20.21 -8.39 33.10
CA GLY A 461 20.86 -9.63 32.64
C GLY A 461 21.20 -10.60 33.78
N ALA A 462 21.42 -11.88 33.45
CA ALA A 462 21.75 -12.93 34.42
C ALA A 462 23.27 -13.26 34.54
N ALA A 463 24.14 -12.60 33.78
CA ALA A 463 25.59 -12.89 33.69
C ALA A 463 26.40 -11.62 33.31
N PRO A 464 27.77 -11.64 33.35
CA PRO A 464 28.64 -10.49 33.00
C PRO A 464 28.55 -9.99 31.53
N ASP A 465 27.63 -10.56 30.72
CA ASP A 465 27.35 -10.24 29.32
C ASP A 465 26.58 -8.92 29.10
N ASP A 466 26.47 -8.08 30.14
CA ASP A 466 25.93 -6.70 30.12
C ASP A 466 26.51 -5.83 29.00
N LEU A 467 27.70 -6.19 28.50
CA LEU A 467 28.34 -5.50 27.40
C LEU A 467 27.48 -5.51 26.13
N LEU A 468 26.85 -6.63 25.76
CA LEU A 468 26.07 -6.68 24.51
C LEU A 468 24.84 -5.75 24.58
N ALA A 469 24.12 -5.75 25.70
CA ALA A 469 22.99 -4.85 25.93
C ALA A 469 23.42 -3.38 25.91
N ARG A 470 24.55 -3.04 26.54
CA ARG A 470 25.14 -1.69 26.50
C ARG A 470 25.53 -1.28 25.08
N HIS A 471 26.14 -2.17 24.30
CA HIS A 471 26.52 -1.90 22.91
C HIS A 471 25.28 -1.67 22.04
N VAL A 472 24.27 -2.55 22.13
CA VAL A 472 23.01 -2.40 21.37
C VAL A 472 22.25 -1.12 21.78
N GLY A 473 22.20 -0.81 23.08
CA GLY A 473 21.59 0.42 23.58
C GLY A 473 22.25 1.69 23.03
N SER A 474 23.57 1.67 22.79
CA SER A 474 24.27 2.78 22.14
C SER A 474 23.80 3.03 20.70
N PHE A 475 23.23 2.02 20.03
CA PHE A 475 22.73 2.16 18.67
C PHE A 475 21.37 2.85 18.61
N GLN A 476 20.52 2.61 19.61
CA GLN A 476 19.16 3.10 19.66
C GLN A 476 19.09 4.63 19.64
N ALA A 477 19.97 5.32 20.39
CA ALA A 477 20.01 6.78 20.44
C ALA A 477 20.38 7.40 19.07
N ALA A 478 21.39 6.84 18.40
CA ALA A 478 21.81 7.31 17.08
C ALA A 478 20.77 6.96 15.99
N PHE A 479 20.09 5.81 16.12
CA PHE A 479 18.97 5.46 15.25
C PHE A 479 17.85 6.50 15.40
N ALA A 480 17.42 6.79 16.63
CA ALA A 480 16.36 7.77 16.92
C ALA A 480 16.67 9.18 16.39
N GLU A 481 17.91 9.67 16.53
CA GLU A 481 18.33 10.97 15.96
C GLU A 481 18.18 10.99 14.43
N ARG A 482 18.46 9.86 13.77
CA ARG A 482 18.45 9.74 12.30
C ARG A 482 17.05 9.51 11.74
N THR A 483 16.15 8.87 12.48
CA THR A 483 14.76 8.67 12.04
C THR A 483 14.06 10.00 11.76
N LEU A 484 14.40 11.05 12.51
CA LEU A 484 13.88 12.41 12.29
C LEU A 484 14.36 13.03 10.97
N ARG A 485 15.44 12.50 10.37
CA ARG A 485 16.00 12.95 9.09
C ARG A 485 15.65 12.03 7.91
N ALA A 486 14.77 11.04 8.12
CA ALA A 486 14.27 10.21 7.03
C ALA A 486 13.47 11.07 6.03
N ALA A 487 13.55 10.75 4.74
CA ALA A 487 12.83 11.48 3.69
C ALA A 487 11.31 11.45 3.92
N ARG A 488 10.65 12.61 3.77
CA ARG A 488 9.20 12.79 3.99
C ARG A 488 8.56 13.39 2.76
N ILE A 489 7.35 12.91 2.42
CA ILE A 489 6.49 13.57 1.43
C ILE A 489 6.08 14.94 2.00
N LEU A 490 6.03 15.96 1.15
CA LEU A 490 5.79 17.39 1.43
C LEU A 490 7.01 18.21 1.89
N GLU A 491 8.21 17.61 1.91
CA GLU A 491 9.47 18.32 2.17
C GLU A 491 10.39 18.30 0.94
N GLY A 492 10.97 19.44 0.55
CA GLY A 492 11.89 19.56 -0.59
C GLY A 492 11.28 20.09 -1.91
N PRO A 493 12.12 20.50 -2.89
CA PRO A 493 11.66 21.20 -4.10
C PRO A 493 11.07 20.30 -5.19
N ASP A 494 11.35 18.99 -5.19
CA ASP A 494 10.86 18.02 -6.18
C ASP A 494 10.17 16.84 -5.47
N GLN A 495 8.86 16.96 -5.29
CA GLN A 495 8.04 15.97 -4.60
C GLN A 495 7.88 14.68 -5.42
N ASP A 496 7.96 14.76 -6.75
CA ASP A 496 7.87 13.59 -7.62
C ASP A 496 9.14 12.75 -7.49
N ALA A 497 10.32 13.39 -7.44
CA ALA A 497 11.58 12.70 -7.20
C ALA A 497 11.64 12.06 -5.81
N VAL A 498 11.20 12.77 -4.75
CA VAL A 498 11.15 12.22 -3.38
C VAL A 498 10.17 11.04 -3.30
N LEU A 499 9.00 11.16 -3.93
CA LEU A 499 8.02 10.07 -3.96
C LEU A 499 8.55 8.85 -4.74
N ILE A 500 9.16 9.06 -5.92
CA ILE A 500 9.74 7.98 -6.71
C ILE A 500 10.87 7.28 -5.94
N ASP A 501 11.75 8.06 -5.29
CA ASP A 501 12.83 7.52 -4.46
C ASP A 501 12.25 6.69 -3.30
N LEU A 502 11.27 7.24 -2.56
CA LEU A 502 10.57 6.55 -1.47
C LEU A 502 9.88 5.25 -1.94
N LEU A 503 9.23 5.26 -3.09
CA LEU A 503 8.54 4.10 -3.67
C LEU A 503 9.51 3.07 -4.28
N SER A 504 10.76 3.45 -4.53
CA SER A 504 11.79 2.59 -5.12
C SER A 504 12.63 1.83 -4.09
N PHE A 505 12.53 2.17 -2.79
CA PHE A 505 13.26 1.46 -1.74
C PHE A 505 12.90 -0.03 -1.72
N GLN A 506 13.94 -0.87 -1.76
CA GLN A 506 13.82 -2.30 -1.58
C GLN A 506 14.29 -2.66 -0.17
N ALA A 507 13.64 -3.66 0.44
CA ALA A 507 13.97 -4.13 1.78
C ALA A 507 15.34 -4.85 1.85
N THR A 508 15.94 -5.17 0.71
CA THR A 508 17.22 -5.88 0.59
C THR A 508 18.12 -5.23 -0.47
N PRO A 509 19.45 -5.26 -0.28
CA PRO A 509 20.41 -4.57 -1.14
C PRO A 509 20.48 -5.27 -2.50
N ARG A 510 20.19 -4.52 -3.57
CA ARG A 510 20.29 -5.03 -4.93
C ARG A 510 21.73 -5.18 -5.40
N ARG A 511 22.65 -4.38 -4.87
CA ARG A 511 24.08 -4.38 -5.20
C ARG A 511 24.90 -4.22 -3.92
N LEU A 512 26.09 -4.81 -3.87
CA LEU A 512 27.09 -4.51 -2.84
C LEU A 512 28.31 -3.86 -3.50
N ALA A 513 28.99 -3.02 -2.74
CA ALA A 513 30.30 -2.48 -3.10
C ALA A 513 31.28 -2.86 -2.00
N THR A 514 32.46 -3.36 -2.36
CA THR A 514 33.56 -3.57 -1.41
C THR A 514 34.73 -2.65 -1.72
N TRP A 515 35.46 -2.28 -0.67
CA TRP A 515 36.67 -1.47 -0.73
C TRP A 515 37.84 -2.28 -0.18
N PHE A 516 38.99 -2.23 -0.84
CA PHE A 516 40.22 -2.80 -0.30
C PHE A 516 40.85 -1.78 0.66
N HIS A 517 40.85 -2.08 1.96
CA HIS A 517 41.46 -1.22 2.97
C HIS A 517 42.96 -1.52 3.09
N GLN A 518 43.81 -0.49 2.99
CA GLN A 518 45.06 -0.46 3.74
C GLN A 518 44.79 0.33 5.01
N VAL A 519 45.18 -0.21 6.17
CA VAL A 519 44.95 0.46 7.45
C VAL A 519 45.97 1.60 7.59
N SER A 520 45.66 2.76 7.00
CA SER A 520 46.51 3.95 7.06
C SER A 520 45.82 5.10 7.78
N GLY A 521 46.00 5.19 9.09
CA GLY A 521 45.86 6.46 9.83
C GLY A 521 44.43 6.95 10.12
N ARG A 522 44.36 7.86 11.10
CA ARG A 522 43.15 8.38 11.77
C ARG A 522 42.33 9.41 10.96
N GLU A 523 42.51 9.54 9.66
CA GLU A 523 41.93 10.66 8.90
C GLU A 523 41.05 10.23 7.72
N SER A 524 39.73 10.15 7.94
CA SER A 524 38.76 10.48 6.87
C SER A 524 37.32 10.60 7.40
N ARG A 525 36.56 11.52 6.80
CA ARG A 525 35.16 11.79 7.10
C ARG A 525 34.28 10.64 6.58
N PRO A 526 33.32 10.14 7.38
CA PRO A 526 32.44 9.06 6.93
C PRO A 526 31.54 9.51 5.77
N PRO A 527 31.11 8.58 4.90
CA PRO A 527 30.08 8.88 3.91
C PRO A 527 28.81 9.42 4.59
N PRO A 528 28.04 10.29 3.92
CA PRO A 528 26.80 10.84 4.47
C PRO A 528 25.86 9.69 4.84
N SER A 529 25.61 9.54 6.14
CA SER A 529 24.82 8.43 6.66
C SER A 529 23.35 8.60 6.31
N THR A 530 22.78 7.64 5.59
CA THR A 530 21.33 7.47 5.42
C THR A 530 20.70 6.95 6.73
N ALA A 531 19.38 7.10 6.85
CA ALA A 531 18.64 6.50 7.98
C ALA A 531 18.86 4.98 8.01
N GLY A 532 19.21 4.41 9.17
CA GLY A 532 19.55 3.00 9.34
C GLY A 532 21.03 2.64 9.22
N ALA A 533 21.86 3.43 8.54
CA ALA A 533 23.30 3.20 8.43
C ALA A 533 23.99 3.13 9.81
N ILE A 534 25.02 2.29 9.97
CA ILE A 534 25.90 2.31 11.14
C ILE A 534 26.80 3.56 11.06
N PRO A 535 26.67 4.58 11.95
CA PRO A 535 27.64 5.66 12.06
C PRO A 535 29.06 5.12 12.23
N ALA A 536 30.02 5.70 11.50
CA ALA A 536 31.45 5.44 11.68
C ALA A 536 32.01 5.82 13.07
N SER A 537 31.16 6.38 13.91
CA SER A 537 31.50 6.84 15.23
C SER A 537 30.93 5.91 16.33
N MET A 538 30.22 4.83 15.94
CA MET A 538 29.80 3.75 16.82
C MET A 538 30.96 2.81 17.15
N ALA A 539 30.85 2.09 18.26
CA ALA A 539 31.79 1.01 18.59
C ALA A 539 31.82 -0.11 17.55
N MET A 540 30.81 -0.17 16.66
CA MET A 540 30.69 -1.05 15.47
C MET A 540 31.40 -0.55 14.21
N ALA A 541 32.09 0.59 14.28
CA ALA A 541 32.53 1.29 13.09
C ALA A 541 33.59 0.51 12.30
N TRP A 542 33.28 0.31 11.02
CA TRP A 542 34.25 0.06 9.98
C TRP A 542 35.37 1.10 10.07
N GLN A 543 36.60 0.63 9.88
CA GLN A 543 37.75 1.50 9.60
C GLN A 543 37.40 2.41 8.42
N SER A 544 37.91 3.64 8.45
CA SER A 544 37.52 4.68 7.51
C SER A 544 37.55 4.20 6.05
N VAL A 545 36.57 4.66 5.27
CA VAL A 545 36.62 4.52 3.81
C VAL A 545 37.58 5.59 3.32
N ASP A 546 38.88 5.30 3.34
CA ASP A 546 39.79 6.01 2.46
C ASP A 546 39.41 5.60 1.04
N VAL A 547 38.84 6.56 0.30
CA VAL A 547 38.63 6.41 -1.13
C VAL A 547 40.00 6.15 -1.74
N ARG A 548 40.27 4.89 -2.10
CA ARG A 548 41.53 4.50 -2.75
C ARG A 548 41.70 5.42 -3.94
N ARG A 549 42.80 6.17 -3.98
CA ARG A 549 43.14 7.01 -5.14
C ARG A 549 44.20 6.27 -5.95
N ASN A 550 44.10 6.35 -7.27
CA ASN A 550 45.18 5.88 -8.15
C ASN A 550 46.43 6.76 -7.95
N ASP A 551 47.55 6.39 -8.59
CA ASP A 551 48.82 7.15 -8.50
C ASP A 551 48.69 8.62 -8.95
N GLU A 552 47.59 8.97 -9.64
CA GLU A 552 47.26 10.31 -10.13
C GLU A 552 46.31 11.07 -9.19
N GLY A 553 45.92 10.49 -8.05
CA GLY A 553 45.03 11.11 -7.08
C GLY A 553 43.53 10.98 -7.40
N THR A 554 43.15 10.20 -8.40
CA THR A 554 41.75 9.98 -8.81
C THR A 554 41.11 8.85 -7.99
N PRO A 555 39.91 9.05 -7.42
CA PRO A 555 39.13 7.97 -6.80
C PRO A 555 39.03 6.73 -7.69
N VAL A 556 39.44 5.58 -7.16
CA VAL A 556 39.21 4.27 -7.76
C VAL A 556 37.79 3.84 -7.41
N GLU A 557 37.01 3.44 -8.41
CA GLU A 557 35.67 2.89 -8.17
C GLU A 557 35.74 1.59 -7.36
N PRO A 558 34.77 1.34 -6.47
CA PRO A 558 34.74 0.10 -5.71
C PRO A 558 34.39 -1.10 -6.60
N ASP A 559 34.70 -2.31 -6.11
CA ASP A 559 34.24 -3.53 -6.76
C ASP A 559 32.75 -3.71 -6.49
N TRP A 560 31.95 -3.50 -7.53
CA TRP A 560 30.50 -3.72 -7.50
C TRP A 560 30.15 -5.18 -7.74
N PHE A 561 29.33 -5.72 -6.85
CA PHE A 561 28.69 -7.04 -6.91
C PHE A 561 27.23 -6.85 -7.34
N GLU A 562 26.94 -7.30 -8.55
CA GLU A 562 25.62 -7.25 -9.18
C GLU A 562 24.83 -8.53 -8.89
N PRO A 563 23.48 -8.52 -8.99
CA PRO A 563 22.72 -9.76 -9.03
C PRO A 563 23.21 -10.64 -10.18
N LEU A 564 23.40 -11.93 -9.90
CA LEU A 564 23.69 -12.92 -10.93
C LEU A 564 22.51 -13.03 -11.93
N PRO A 565 22.79 -13.34 -13.21
CA PRO A 565 21.75 -13.63 -14.19
C PRO A 565 21.01 -14.93 -13.83
N ASP A 566 19.69 -14.91 -13.96
CA ASP A 566 18.79 -16.07 -13.82
C ASP A 566 18.22 -16.43 -15.21
N PRO A 567 18.53 -17.63 -15.77
CA PRO A 567 19.34 -18.69 -15.17
C PRO A 567 20.85 -18.48 -15.34
N LEU A 568 21.63 -19.00 -14.39
CA LEU A 568 23.10 -19.11 -14.46
C LEU A 568 23.62 -19.73 -15.79
N PRO A 569 24.65 -19.13 -16.43
CA PRO A 569 25.30 -19.69 -17.62
C PRO A 569 25.94 -21.07 -17.38
N ASP A 570 25.88 -21.97 -18.38
CA ASP A 570 26.40 -23.35 -18.28
C ASP A 570 27.91 -23.40 -18.01
N GLU A 571 28.68 -22.47 -18.56
CA GLU A 571 30.13 -22.34 -18.33
C GLU A 571 30.44 -22.08 -16.86
N LEU A 572 29.63 -21.23 -16.20
CA LEU A 572 29.75 -20.95 -14.78
C LEU A 572 29.37 -22.17 -13.95
N ARG A 573 28.32 -22.89 -14.33
CA ARG A 573 27.94 -24.16 -13.68
C ARG A 573 29.08 -25.18 -13.74
N ALA A 574 29.81 -25.27 -14.85
CA ALA A 574 30.96 -26.16 -14.99
C ALA A 574 32.13 -25.79 -14.04
N PHE A 575 32.37 -24.49 -13.78
CA PHE A 575 33.36 -24.07 -12.79
C PHE A 575 32.95 -24.43 -11.37
N LEU A 576 31.67 -24.24 -11.02
CA LEU A 576 31.13 -24.60 -9.70
C LEU A 576 31.29 -26.10 -9.41
N GLN A 577 30.98 -26.96 -10.39
CA GLN A 577 31.10 -28.42 -10.25
C GLN A 577 32.52 -28.91 -9.94
N ARG A 578 33.56 -28.09 -10.15
CA ARG A 578 34.94 -28.42 -9.78
C ARG A 578 35.20 -28.31 -8.29
N ARG A 579 34.36 -27.64 -7.50
CA ARG A 579 34.51 -27.50 -6.04
C ARG A 579 35.90 -27.02 -5.61
N PRO A 580 36.33 -25.82 -6.08
CA PRO A 580 37.67 -25.31 -5.81
C PRO A 580 37.97 -25.12 -4.32
N LEU A 581 36.97 -24.78 -3.49
CA LEU A 581 37.17 -24.55 -2.06
C LEU A 581 37.47 -25.86 -1.33
N ALA A 582 36.73 -26.94 -1.62
CA ALA A 582 37.00 -28.26 -1.07
C ALA A 582 38.40 -28.76 -1.42
N GLN A 583 38.85 -28.59 -2.66
CA GLN A 583 40.20 -28.96 -3.09
C GLN A 583 41.29 -28.15 -2.37
N LEU A 584 41.07 -26.84 -2.19
CA LEU A 584 41.99 -25.98 -1.44
C LEU A 584 42.09 -26.40 0.03
N LEU A 585 40.97 -26.76 0.67
CA LEU A 585 40.98 -27.20 2.06
C LEU A 585 41.77 -28.50 2.24
N VAL A 586 41.64 -29.47 1.31
CA VAL A 586 42.45 -30.69 1.32
C VAL A 586 43.94 -30.36 1.25
N LEU A 587 44.35 -29.50 0.29
CA LEU A 587 45.75 -29.07 0.16
C LEU A 587 46.26 -28.42 1.46
N PHE A 588 45.48 -27.52 2.07
CA PHE A 588 45.86 -26.86 3.31
C PHE A 588 45.97 -27.85 4.46
N ASP A 589 45.04 -28.78 4.61
CA ASP A 589 45.04 -29.77 5.69
C ASP A 589 46.21 -30.74 5.61
N GLU A 590 46.54 -31.22 4.40
CA GLU A 590 47.71 -32.06 4.17
C GLU A 590 49.02 -31.30 4.46
N THR A 591 49.10 -30.03 4.06
CA THR A 591 50.27 -29.18 4.31
C THR A 591 50.45 -28.93 5.81
N ILE A 592 49.37 -28.55 6.52
CA ILE A 592 49.37 -28.33 7.97
C ILE A 592 49.75 -29.61 8.71
N ALA A 593 49.18 -30.76 8.33
CA ALA A 593 49.49 -32.04 8.95
C ALA A 593 50.98 -32.40 8.77
N THR A 594 51.53 -32.17 7.58
CA THR A 594 52.94 -32.43 7.27
C THR A 594 53.86 -31.50 8.06
N MET A 595 53.59 -30.20 8.08
CA MET A 595 54.36 -29.22 8.87
C MET A 595 54.33 -29.55 10.36
N ARG A 596 53.17 -29.93 10.91
CA ARG A 596 53.00 -30.30 12.31
C ARG A 596 53.76 -31.57 12.70
N GLN A 597 53.88 -32.53 11.78
CA GLN A 597 54.61 -33.78 12.03
C GLN A 597 56.13 -33.63 11.87
N THR A 598 56.57 -32.81 10.92
CA THR A 598 57.98 -32.70 10.53
C THR A 598 58.68 -31.50 11.15
N HIS A 599 57.95 -30.48 11.58
CA HIS A 599 58.45 -29.15 11.94
C HIS A 599 59.29 -28.49 10.84
N VAL A 600 59.00 -28.83 9.57
CA VAL A 600 59.66 -28.30 8.37
C VAL A 600 58.63 -27.61 7.49
N ALA A 601 58.97 -26.41 7.01
CA ALA A 601 58.14 -25.66 6.06
C ALA A 601 58.08 -26.36 4.68
N PRO A 602 56.97 -26.26 3.94
CA PRO A 602 56.87 -26.88 2.62
C PRO A 602 57.84 -26.23 1.64
N VAL A 603 58.26 -26.98 0.62
CA VAL A 603 58.99 -26.41 -0.51
C VAL A 603 58.02 -25.53 -1.29
N GLU A 604 58.27 -24.22 -1.31
CA GLU A 604 57.36 -23.23 -1.89
C GLU A 604 56.96 -23.57 -3.33
N ALA A 605 57.92 -23.99 -4.16
CA ALA A 605 57.66 -24.37 -5.55
C ALA A 605 56.69 -25.55 -5.70
N ASP A 606 56.80 -26.56 -4.82
CA ASP A 606 55.93 -27.74 -4.86
C ASP A 606 54.52 -27.40 -4.38
N PHE A 607 54.40 -26.57 -3.33
CA PHE A 607 53.12 -26.07 -2.86
C PHE A 607 52.41 -25.22 -3.93
N LEU A 608 53.14 -24.27 -4.54
CA LEU A 608 52.58 -23.39 -5.58
C LEU A 608 52.17 -24.16 -6.83
N ALA A 609 52.85 -25.26 -7.18
CA ALA A 609 52.48 -26.10 -8.32
C ALA A 609 51.07 -26.72 -8.18
N VAL A 610 50.62 -26.97 -6.95
CA VAL A 610 49.26 -27.47 -6.66
C VAL A 610 48.29 -26.32 -6.37
N TYR A 611 48.72 -25.31 -5.62
CA TYR A 611 47.88 -24.17 -5.23
C TYR A 611 47.46 -23.30 -6.42
N VAL A 612 48.39 -22.92 -7.31
CA VAL A 612 48.12 -21.95 -8.39
C VAL A 612 47.00 -22.40 -9.33
N PRO A 613 46.96 -23.66 -9.83
CA PRO A 613 45.83 -24.12 -10.64
C PRO A 613 44.47 -24.05 -9.93
N LEU A 614 44.43 -24.34 -8.62
CA LEU A 614 43.20 -24.26 -7.83
C LEU A 614 42.77 -22.81 -7.58
N ALA A 615 43.72 -21.96 -7.22
CA ALA A 615 43.50 -20.53 -7.01
C ALA A 615 43.01 -19.84 -8.30
N THR A 616 43.51 -20.25 -9.47
CA THR A 616 43.07 -19.72 -10.77
C THR A 616 41.58 -19.97 -11.02
N VAL A 617 41.04 -21.13 -10.62
CA VAL A 617 39.61 -21.44 -10.75
C VAL A 617 38.79 -20.55 -9.82
N LEU A 618 39.26 -20.37 -8.60
CA LEU A 618 38.62 -19.49 -7.63
C LEU A 618 38.63 -18.03 -8.10
N GLU A 619 39.73 -17.57 -8.68
CA GLU A 619 39.87 -16.21 -9.23
C GLU A 619 38.92 -15.95 -10.40
N GLN A 620 38.63 -16.95 -11.23
CA GLN A 620 37.61 -16.86 -12.30
C GLN A 620 36.20 -16.64 -11.72
N LEU A 621 35.86 -17.28 -10.59
CA LEU A 621 34.58 -17.07 -9.90
C LEU A 621 34.49 -15.68 -9.24
N CYS A 622 35.63 -15.10 -8.84
CA CYS A 622 35.71 -13.76 -8.25
C CYS A 622 35.73 -12.64 -9.30
N SER A 623 36.08 -12.94 -10.55
CA SER A 623 36.26 -11.96 -11.62
C SER A 623 34.99 -11.75 -12.45
N ALA A 624 34.94 -10.65 -13.22
CA ALA A 624 33.90 -10.47 -14.23
C ALA A 624 33.99 -11.59 -15.29
N PRO A 625 32.86 -12.14 -15.78
CA PRO A 625 31.48 -11.65 -15.63
C PRO A 625 30.74 -12.16 -14.38
N THR A 626 31.30 -13.09 -13.60
CA THR A 626 30.62 -13.72 -12.46
C THR A 626 30.57 -12.81 -11.23
N ARG A 627 31.73 -12.31 -10.78
CA ARG A 627 31.89 -11.50 -9.55
C ARG A 627 31.06 -12.05 -8.38
N SER A 628 31.24 -13.32 -8.03
CA SER A 628 30.53 -13.92 -6.89
C SER A 628 31.02 -13.29 -5.58
N PHE A 629 30.10 -12.77 -4.75
CA PHE A 629 30.42 -12.28 -3.43
C PHE A 629 30.83 -13.43 -2.50
N PHE A 630 30.14 -14.57 -2.56
CA PHE A 630 30.46 -15.76 -1.76
C PHE A 630 31.90 -16.24 -1.97
N TYR A 631 32.28 -16.49 -3.22
CA TYR A 631 33.63 -16.95 -3.56
C TYR A 631 34.69 -15.88 -3.32
N THR A 632 34.37 -14.59 -3.47
CA THR A 632 35.29 -13.49 -3.15
C THR A 632 35.61 -13.45 -1.65
N GLN A 633 34.62 -13.64 -0.77
CA GLN A 633 34.86 -13.74 0.67
C GLN A 633 35.70 -14.97 1.03
N ALA A 634 35.44 -16.12 0.39
CA ALA A 634 36.23 -17.33 0.58
C ALA A 634 37.68 -17.16 0.10
N HIS A 635 37.89 -16.46 -1.02
CA HIS A 635 39.19 -16.19 -1.62
C HIS A 635 40.12 -15.42 -0.69
N TRP A 636 39.61 -14.42 0.05
CA TRP A 636 40.42 -13.70 1.04
C TRP A 636 40.96 -14.63 2.14
N SER A 637 40.12 -15.52 2.66
CA SER A 637 40.53 -16.51 3.68
C SER A 637 41.52 -17.52 3.11
N SER A 638 41.31 -17.98 1.88
CA SER A 638 42.22 -18.89 1.17
C SER A 638 43.59 -18.26 0.92
N ASN A 639 43.62 -17.00 0.50
CA ASN A 639 44.86 -16.27 0.23
C ASN A 639 45.66 -16.04 1.52
N ALA A 640 45.00 -15.64 2.61
CA ALA A 640 45.64 -15.53 3.92
C ALA A 640 46.27 -16.86 4.38
N MET A 641 45.55 -17.98 4.17
CA MET A 641 46.09 -19.32 4.46
C MET A 641 47.33 -19.63 3.62
N SER A 642 47.28 -19.37 2.32
CA SER A 642 48.39 -19.60 1.40
C SER A 642 49.62 -18.76 1.76
N ASN A 643 49.43 -17.51 2.21
CA ASN A 643 50.51 -16.65 2.70
C ASN A 643 51.23 -17.24 3.91
N VAL A 644 50.49 -17.81 4.85
CA VAL A 644 51.08 -18.45 6.04
C VAL A 644 51.80 -19.75 5.66
N LEU A 645 51.19 -20.56 4.80
CA LEU A 645 51.71 -21.89 4.47
C LEU A 645 52.88 -21.87 3.49
N ARG A 646 52.99 -20.87 2.60
CA ARG A 646 54.09 -20.81 1.60
C ARG A 646 55.43 -20.37 2.17
N GLY A 647 55.51 -20.01 3.45
CA GLY A 647 56.72 -19.47 4.06
C GLY A 647 57.94 -20.33 3.74
N GLY A 648 59.02 -19.70 3.26
CA GLY A 648 60.26 -20.38 2.88
C GLY A 648 60.96 -21.09 4.06
N PRO A 649 62.23 -21.51 3.92
CA PRO A 649 62.94 -22.22 4.99
C PRO A 649 62.90 -21.43 6.30
N ALA A 650 62.20 -21.97 7.31
CA ALA A 650 61.95 -21.33 8.59
C ALA A 650 62.46 -22.22 9.72
N LEU A 651 62.79 -21.62 10.88
CA LEU A 651 63.17 -22.39 12.06
C LEU A 651 61.97 -23.21 12.59
N PRO A 652 62.17 -24.36 13.27
CA PRO A 652 61.06 -25.17 13.78
C PRO A 652 60.02 -24.39 14.60
N GLY A 653 60.44 -23.46 15.47
CA GLY A 653 59.52 -22.62 16.24
C GLY A 653 58.80 -21.52 15.44
N GLU A 654 59.24 -21.23 14.22
CA GLU A 654 58.52 -20.38 13.26
C GLU A 654 57.47 -21.21 12.50
N VAL A 655 57.81 -22.47 12.16
CA VAL A 655 56.88 -23.45 11.58
C VAL A 655 55.73 -23.74 12.54
N ASP A 656 56.00 -23.93 13.83
CA ASP A 656 54.96 -24.16 14.84
C ASP A 656 53.99 -22.97 14.95
N ARG A 657 54.53 -21.74 14.92
CA ARG A 657 53.70 -20.51 14.90
C ARG A 657 52.88 -20.39 13.62
N ALA A 658 53.46 -20.71 12.46
CA ALA A 658 52.75 -20.72 11.19
C ALA A 658 51.63 -21.77 11.19
N VAL A 659 51.85 -22.95 11.77
CA VAL A 659 50.82 -23.99 11.94
C VAL A 659 49.69 -23.50 12.84
N GLU A 660 49.99 -22.88 13.98
CA GLU A 660 48.98 -22.28 14.86
C GLU A 660 48.16 -21.20 14.14
N GLN A 661 48.83 -20.31 13.39
CA GLN A 661 48.17 -19.26 12.62
C GLN A 661 47.31 -19.85 11.48
N ALA A 662 47.81 -20.84 10.75
CA ALA A 662 47.06 -21.53 9.70
C ALA A 662 45.83 -22.25 10.26
N LEU A 663 45.93 -22.89 11.42
CA LEU A 663 44.77 -23.51 12.09
C LEU A 663 43.69 -22.48 12.47
N ARG A 664 44.06 -21.23 12.79
CA ARG A 664 43.09 -20.14 12.99
C ARG A 664 42.39 -19.79 11.69
N TYR A 665 43.13 -19.56 10.60
CA TYR A 665 42.55 -19.28 9.30
C TYR A 665 41.68 -20.44 8.77
N ARG A 666 42.06 -21.69 9.04
CA ARG A 666 41.29 -22.89 8.70
C ARG A 666 39.90 -22.90 9.33
N LYS A 667 39.77 -22.47 10.59
CA LYS A 667 38.45 -22.36 11.26
C LYS A 667 37.49 -21.39 10.54
N HIS A 668 38.03 -20.42 9.80
CA HIS A 668 37.24 -19.47 9.01
C HIS A 668 36.99 -19.94 7.59
N PHE A 669 37.96 -20.63 6.97
CA PHE A 669 37.83 -21.11 5.60
C PHE A 669 36.91 -22.33 5.48
N ALA A 670 36.98 -23.28 6.43
CA ALA A 670 36.21 -24.53 6.35
C ALA A 670 34.68 -24.34 6.23
N PRO A 671 34.02 -23.39 6.92
CA PRO A 671 32.60 -23.13 6.72
C PRO A 671 32.19 -22.67 5.31
N PHE A 672 33.10 -22.06 4.53
CA PHE A 672 32.83 -21.79 3.11
C PHE A 672 32.82 -23.08 2.29
N VAL A 673 33.61 -24.08 2.66
CA VAL A 673 33.59 -25.40 2.04
C VAL A 673 32.31 -26.15 2.37
N ASP A 674 31.84 -26.07 3.62
CA ASP A 674 30.58 -26.70 4.05
C ASP A 674 29.36 -26.17 3.26
N LEU A 675 29.44 -24.93 2.74
CA LEU A 675 28.39 -24.29 1.93
C LEU A 675 28.64 -24.35 0.42
N GLU A 676 29.76 -24.94 -0.02
CA GLU A 676 30.09 -25.04 -1.44
C GLU A 676 29.09 -25.95 -2.18
N ASP A 677 28.54 -26.97 -1.50
CA ASP A 677 27.46 -27.81 -2.03
C ASP A 677 26.21 -27.02 -2.40
N GLU A 678 25.76 -26.14 -1.50
CA GLU A 678 24.61 -25.27 -1.73
C GLU A 678 24.90 -24.27 -2.84
N ALA A 679 26.12 -23.72 -2.89
CA ALA A 679 26.55 -22.84 -3.97
C ALA A 679 26.65 -23.55 -5.33
N VAL A 680 26.88 -24.86 -5.37
CA VAL A 680 26.88 -25.67 -6.60
C VAL A 680 25.45 -25.92 -7.10
N ASN A 681 24.50 -26.10 -6.17
CA ASN A 681 23.10 -26.35 -6.48
C ASN A 681 22.37 -25.06 -6.90
N ASP A 682 22.50 -24.00 -6.10
CA ASP A 682 21.82 -22.72 -6.28
C ASP A 682 22.69 -21.54 -5.79
N LEU A 683 23.66 -21.14 -6.62
CA LEU A 683 24.49 -19.97 -6.33
C LEU A 683 23.67 -18.67 -6.26
N GLU A 684 22.57 -18.57 -7.00
CA GLU A 684 21.74 -17.36 -7.03
C GLU A 684 21.08 -17.11 -5.66
N ALA A 685 20.55 -18.17 -5.04
CA ALA A 685 20.03 -18.12 -3.68
C ALA A 685 21.13 -17.82 -2.64
N VAL A 686 22.29 -18.48 -2.74
CA VAL A 686 23.44 -18.21 -1.84
C VAL A 686 23.85 -16.73 -1.92
N GLU A 687 24.00 -16.17 -3.12
CA GLU A 687 24.37 -14.76 -3.32
C GLU A 687 23.29 -13.79 -2.84
N ALA A 688 22.02 -14.09 -3.09
CA ALA A 688 20.91 -13.26 -2.59
C ALA A 688 20.89 -13.24 -1.06
N LEU A 689 20.91 -14.41 -0.42
CA LEU A 689 20.86 -14.53 1.03
C LEU A 689 22.13 -14.00 1.69
N TYR A 690 23.31 -14.21 1.11
CA TYR A 690 24.55 -13.74 1.71
C TYR A 690 24.64 -12.20 1.71
N ARG A 691 24.09 -11.54 0.67
CA ARG A 691 23.87 -10.08 0.67
C ARG A 691 22.90 -9.65 1.77
N GLU A 692 21.77 -10.33 1.93
CA GLU A 692 20.79 -10.04 3.00
C GLU A 692 21.39 -10.20 4.40
N THR A 693 22.16 -11.26 4.65
CA THR A 693 22.85 -11.47 5.94
C THR A 693 23.96 -10.44 6.20
N SER A 694 24.36 -9.68 5.19
CA SER A 694 25.35 -8.60 5.30
C SER A 694 24.74 -7.24 5.63
N ASP A 695 23.41 -7.08 5.53
CA ASP A 695 22.73 -5.83 5.89
C ASP A 695 22.87 -5.41 7.36
N PRO A 696 22.77 -6.33 8.35
CA PRO A 696 22.88 -5.96 9.77
C PRO A 696 24.27 -5.44 10.16
N VAL A 697 25.27 -5.61 9.30
CA VAL A 697 26.64 -5.11 9.54
C VAL A 697 26.95 -3.83 8.76
N SER A 698 25.95 -3.26 8.07
CA SER A 698 26.07 -2.00 7.31
C SER A 698 24.97 -1.00 7.65
N GLN A 699 23.69 -1.38 7.51
CA GLN A 699 22.56 -0.46 7.47
C GLN A 699 21.28 -0.93 8.18
N ARG A 700 21.29 -2.12 8.79
CA ARG A 700 20.14 -2.66 9.55
C ARG A 700 20.42 -2.70 11.04
N VAL A 701 20.66 -1.52 11.60
CA VAL A 701 20.83 -1.32 13.06
C VAL A 701 19.59 -1.78 13.83
N ASP A 702 18.40 -1.65 13.25
CA ASP A 702 17.13 -2.13 13.81
C ASP A 702 17.18 -3.63 14.16
N ALA A 703 17.84 -4.45 13.32
CA ALA A 703 17.97 -5.90 13.56
C ALA A 703 18.76 -6.20 14.85
N TRP A 704 19.75 -5.36 15.19
CA TRP A 704 20.45 -5.46 16.46
C TRP A 704 19.58 -5.01 17.63
N VAL A 705 18.84 -3.90 17.47
CA VAL A 705 17.97 -3.36 18.53
C VAL A 705 16.91 -4.38 18.95
N THR A 706 16.27 -5.08 18.00
CA THR A 706 15.26 -6.09 18.33
C THR A 706 15.83 -7.42 18.81
N SER A 707 17.09 -7.73 18.47
CA SER A 707 17.69 -9.05 18.72
C SER A 707 17.76 -9.47 20.18
N LEU A 708 17.89 -8.52 21.12
CA LEU A 708 17.93 -8.83 22.55
C LEU A 708 16.57 -9.27 23.07
N ALA A 709 15.51 -8.59 22.64
CA ALA A 709 14.14 -9.00 22.94
C ALA A 709 13.80 -10.35 22.28
N THR A 710 14.29 -10.58 21.05
CA THR A 710 14.16 -11.88 20.36
C THR A 710 14.85 -13.00 21.13
N ARG A 711 16.08 -12.77 21.61
CA ARG A 711 16.81 -13.73 22.43
C ARG A 711 16.06 -14.06 23.72
N ARG A 712 15.59 -13.05 24.45
CA ARG A 712 14.81 -13.26 25.68
C ARG A 712 13.53 -14.04 25.42
N LEU A 713 12.80 -13.73 24.34
CA LEU A 713 11.61 -14.49 23.97
C LEU A 713 11.97 -15.96 23.65
N HIS A 714 13.06 -16.19 22.92
CA HIS A 714 13.54 -17.53 22.63
C HIS A 714 13.88 -18.32 23.90
N GLU A 715 14.67 -17.75 24.81
CA GLU A 715 15.02 -18.36 26.10
C GLU A 715 13.77 -18.66 26.95
N LEU A 716 12.77 -17.78 26.94
CA LEU A 716 11.49 -18.02 27.60
C LEU A 716 10.75 -19.23 27.01
N ARG A 717 10.71 -19.36 25.68
CA ARG A 717 10.09 -20.53 25.02
C ARG A 717 10.86 -21.82 25.30
N GLU A 718 12.19 -21.79 25.27
CA GLU A 718 13.03 -22.95 25.62
C GLU A 718 12.84 -23.39 27.08
N SER A 719 12.51 -22.47 27.98
CA SER A 719 12.19 -22.78 29.38
C SER A 719 10.81 -23.41 29.58
N GLY A 720 10.00 -23.55 28.52
CA GLY A 720 8.68 -24.18 28.55
C GLY A 720 7.52 -23.22 28.83
N VAL A 721 7.70 -21.91 28.66
CA VAL A 721 6.60 -20.93 28.74
C VAL A 721 5.81 -20.98 27.43
N ASP A 722 4.60 -21.52 27.49
CA ASP A 722 3.66 -21.59 26.37
C ASP A 722 2.57 -20.50 26.44
N GLY A 723 1.88 -20.26 25.32
CA GLY A 723 0.83 -19.25 25.22
C GLY A 723 1.34 -17.81 25.14
N ILE A 724 0.41 -16.86 25.08
CA ILE A 724 0.70 -15.42 25.02
C ILE A 724 -0.50 -14.63 25.54
N ARG A 725 -0.25 -13.56 26.30
CA ARG A 725 -1.31 -12.59 26.65
C ARG A 725 -1.56 -11.66 25.47
N THR A 726 -2.78 -11.17 25.30
CA THR A 726 -3.11 -10.26 24.19
C THR A 726 -3.52 -8.90 24.72
N GLY A 727 -3.17 -7.86 23.97
CA GLY A 727 -3.53 -6.48 24.26
C GLY A 727 -3.60 -5.63 23.00
N GLY A 728 -3.83 -4.34 23.18
CA GLY A 728 -3.94 -3.37 22.10
C GLY A 728 -2.97 -2.20 22.31
N TYR A 729 -2.41 -1.65 21.24
CA TYR A 729 -1.60 -0.43 21.29
C TYR A 729 -1.87 0.49 20.10
N GLY A 730 -1.79 1.79 20.35
CA GLY A 730 -1.76 2.81 19.31
C GLY A 730 -1.11 4.09 19.82
N TRP A 731 -0.59 4.92 18.93
CA TRP A 731 -0.07 6.23 19.28
C TRP A 731 -0.32 7.27 18.19
N LEU A 732 -0.32 8.53 18.59
CA LEU A 732 -0.27 9.70 17.73
C LEU A 732 0.95 10.53 18.14
N THR A 733 1.58 11.18 17.16
CA THR A 733 2.70 12.11 17.39
C THR A 733 2.30 13.51 16.95
N ASP A 734 2.94 14.52 17.51
CA ASP A 734 2.73 15.93 17.15
C ASP A 734 1.24 16.36 17.21
N VAL A 735 0.56 15.96 18.28
CA VAL A 735 -0.87 16.20 18.51
C VAL A 735 -1.08 17.65 18.94
N GLN A 736 -1.65 18.46 18.06
CA GLN A 736 -1.92 19.88 18.29
C GLN A 736 -3.29 20.28 17.73
N ALA A 737 -3.88 21.34 18.28
CA ALA A 737 -5.11 21.90 17.76
C ALA A 737 -4.88 22.39 16.32
N THR A 738 -5.63 21.83 15.38
CA THR A 738 -5.75 22.36 14.03
C THR A 738 -7.13 22.97 13.89
N THR A 739 -7.24 24.16 13.30
CA THR A 739 -8.52 24.65 12.80
C THR A 739 -8.82 23.85 11.53
N PRO A 740 -9.76 22.88 11.53
CA PRO A 740 -10.20 22.30 10.28
C PRO A 740 -10.83 23.43 9.48
N GLU A 741 -10.19 23.89 8.41
CA GLU A 741 -10.92 24.65 7.41
C GLU A 741 -11.99 23.69 6.88
N PRO A 742 -13.29 23.96 7.07
CA PRO A 742 -14.30 23.13 6.44
C PRO A 742 -13.98 23.12 4.95
N SER A 743 -13.94 21.93 4.35
CA SER A 743 -13.78 21.79 2.91
C SER A 743 -14.81 22.71 2.26
N ARG A 744 -14.36 23.85 1.71
CA ARG A 744 -15.21 24.77 0.95
C ARG A 744 -15.72 24.12 -0.35
N GLU A 745 -15.24 22.91 -0.63
CA GLU A 745 -15.43 22.12 -1.85
C GLU A 745 -16.49 21.02 -1.68
N GLY A 746 -17.06 20.82 -0.48
CA GLY A 746 -18.09 19.79 -0.22
C GLY A 746 -17.54 18.36 -0.05
N PHE A 747 -18.43 17.36 -0.18
CA PHE A 747 -18.10 15.93 -0.12
C PHE A 747 -18.27 15.28 -1.50
N LEU A 748 -17.34 14.40 -1.88
CA LEU A 748 -17.46 13.57 -3.09
C LEU A 748 -17.84 12.14 -2.69
N GLN A 749 -19.04 11.71 -3.11
CA GLN A 749 -19.46 10.33 -2.91
C GLN A 749 -18.85 9.44 -4.00
N THR A 750 -18.09 8.42 -3.61
CA THR A 750 -17.44 7.50 -4.54
C THR A 750 -17.97 6.07 -4.38
N PRO A 751 -18.12 5.29 -5.48
CA PRO A 751 -18.72 3.95 -5.42
C PRO A 751 -17.86 2.89 -4.71
N SER A 752 -16.58 3.15 -4.45
CA SER A 752 -15.70 2.28 -3.68
C SER A 752 -14.50 3.06 -3.12
N LEU A 753 -13.76 2.46 -2.18
CA LEU A 753 -12.50 3.02 -1.65
C LEU A 753 -11.45 3.25 -2.75
N HIS A 754 -11.43 2.42 -3.79
CA HIS A 754 -10.53 2.60 -4.93
C HIS A 754 -10.91 3.84 -5.74
N HIS A 755 -12.20 4.08 -5.97
CA HIS A 755 -12.67 5.34 -6.56
C HIS A 755 -12.41 6.55 -5.64
N ALA A 756 -12.52 6.37 -4.31
CA ALA A 756 -12.19 7.41 -3.33
C ALA A 756 -10.72 7.83 -3.44
N ALA A 757 -9.80 6.86 -3.45
CA ALA A 757 -8.37 7.11 -3.59
C ALA A 757 -8.03 7.73 -4.97
N THR A 758 -8.68 7.26 -6.04
CA THR A 758 -8.55 7.85 -7.39
C THR A 758 -8.92 9.33 -7.37
N ALA A 759 -10.09 9.65 -6.81
CA ALA A 759 -10.57 11.02 -6.72
C ALA A 759 -9.68 11.88 -5.82
N ALA A 760 -9.13 11.33 -4.72
CA ALA A 760 -8.20 12.03 -3.85
C ALA A 760 -6.90 12.41 -4.57
N VAL A 761 -6.34 11.50 -5.39
CA VAL A 761 -5.14 11.79 -6.19
C VAL A 761 -5.42 12.84 -7.27
N LEU A 762 -6.53 12.71 -8.01
CA LEU A 762 -6.95 13.72 -9.00
C LEU A 762 -7.17 15.09 -8.36
N ARG A 763 -7.81 15.12 -7.19
CA ARG A 763 -8.00 16.34 -6.39
C ARG A 763 -6.67 16.94 -5.95
N SER A 764 -5.74 16.12 -5.46
CA SER A 764 -4.41 16.59 -5.06
C SER A 764 -3.66 17.20 -6.24
N GLY A 765 -3.75 16.59 -7.43
CA GLY A 765 -3.22 17.15 -8.67
C GLY A 765 -3.85 18.52 -8.97
N TRP A 766 -5.18 18.60 -8.98
CA TRP A 766 -5.90 19.86 -9.21
C TRP A 766 -5.53 20.97 -8.21
N GLN A 767 -5.28 20.62 -6.94
CA GLN A 767 -4.88 21.58 -5.91
C GLN A 767 -3.43 22.06 -6.04
N ALA A 768 -2.54 21.20 -6.52
CA ALA A 768 -1.12 21.50 -6.67
C ALA A 768 -0.81 22.42 -7.87
N HIS A 769 -1.71 22.48 -8.87
CA HIS A 769 -1.51 23.28 -10.07
C HIS A 769 -2.08 24.71 -9.96
N ALA A 770 -1.32 25.68 -10.49
CA ALA A 770 -1.74 27.08 -10.54
C ALA A 770 -2.89 27.32 -11.56
N ASP A 771 -2.96 26.53 -12.64
CA ASP A 771 -4.09 26.53 -13.57
C ASP A 771 -5.22 25.64 -13.04
N ARG A 772 -6.35 26.27 -12.72
CA ARG A 772 -7.54 25.60 -12.16
C ARG A 772 -8.28 24.71 -13.16
N ARG A 773 -7.85 24.66 -14.42
CA ARG A 773 -8.34 23.71 -15.43
C ARG A 773 -7.53 22.41 -15.48
N ALA A 774 -6.29 22.42 -14.98
CA ALA A 774 -5.46 21.22 -14.95
C ALA A 774 -6.02 20.21 -13.94
N PHE A 775 -6.19 18.95 -14.36
CA PHE A 775 -6.78 17.87 -13.55
C PHE A 775 -8.23 18.13 -13.07
N ALA A 776 -8.95 19.07 -13.69
CA ALA A 776 -10.37 19.32 -13.44
C ALA A 776 -11.25 18.29 -14.18
N VAL A 777 -11.12 17.01 -13.80
CA VAL A 777 -11.73 15.87 -14.49
C VAL A 777 -13.25 15.83 -14.33
N ASP A 778 -13.98 15.74 -15.44
CA ASP A 778 -15.43 15.54 -15.47
C ASP A 778 -15.84 14.24 -16.22
N ILE A 779 -16.32 13.25 -15.45
CA ILE A 779 -16.78 11.96 -15.96
C ILE A 779 -18.30 11.77 -15.86
N GLN A 780 -19.08 12.85 -16.03
CA GLN A 780 -20.53 12.75 -16.15
C GLN A 780 -20.96 11.74 -17.23
N SER A 781 -22.09 11.05 -17.00
CA SER A 781 -22.50 9.92 -17.85
C SER A 781 -22.65 10.27 -19.34
N ALA A 782 -23.02 11.52 -19.68
CA ALA A 782 -23.07 11.96 -21.07
C ALA A 782 -21.67 12.10 -21.69
N ARG A 783 -20.71 12.68 -20.95
CA ARG A 783 -19.31 12.84 -21.38
C ARG A 783 -18.62 11.49 -21.49
N ALA A 784 -18.76 10.63 -20.48
CA ALA A 784 -18.21 9.28 -20.48
C ALA A 784 -18.70 8.44 -21.67
N ARG A 785 -20.01 8.47 -21.99
CA ARG A 785 -20.56 7.76 -23.17
C ARG A 785 -20.03 8.30 -24.50
N ARG A 786 -19.89 9.63 -24.63
CA ARG A 786 -19.30 10.24 -25.84
C ARG A 786 -17.85 9.82 -26.01
N ALA A 787 -17.07 9.88 -24.93
CA ALA A 787 -15.68 9.44 -24.91
C ALA A 787 -15.55 7.95 -25.30
N GLN A 788 -16.37 7.07 -24.70
CA GLN A 788 -16.39 5.64 -25.04
C GLN A 788 -16.73 5.40 -26.52
N ALA A 789 -17.73 6.10 -27.08
CA ALA A 789 -18.10 5.97 -28.49
C ALA A 789 -16.98 6.39 -29.44
N VAL A 790 -16.26 7.47 -29.12
CA VAL A 790 -15.09 7.90 -29.90
C VAL A 790 -13.96 6.88 -29.81
N ILE A 791 -13.66 6.38 -28.60
CA ILE A 791 -12.61 5.38 -28.37
C ILE A 791 -12.93 4.06 -29.09
N GLU A 792 -14.19 3.64 -29.09
CA GLU A 792 -14.67 2.46 -29.83
C GLU A 792 -14.52 2.66 -31.35
N GLY A 793 -14.85 3.85 -31.85
CA GLY A 793 -14.64 4.21 -33.25
C GLY A 793 -13.16 4.17 -33.67
N VAL A 794 -12.27 4.69 -32.84
CA VAL A 794 -10.81 4.65 -33.10
C VAL A 794 -10.31 3.21 -33.08
N ARG A 795 -10.80 2.38 -32.15
CA ARG A 795 -10.48 0.94 -32.12
C ARG A 795 -10.96 0.20 -33.37
N ALA A 796 -12.08 0.62 -33.95
CA ALA A 796 -12.59 0.08 -35.20
C ALA A 796 -11.79 0.55 -36.45
N GLY A 797 -10.68 1.27 -36.25
CA GLY A 797 -9.79 1.74 -37.31
C GLY A 797 -10.19 3.07 -37.94
N GLN A 798 -11.11 3.82 -37.32
CA GLN A 798 -11.50 5.16 -37.79
C GLN A 798 -10.57 6.23 -37.23
N GLU A 799 -10.24 7.24 -38.02
CA GLU A 799 -9.47 8.37 -37.52
C GLU A 799 -10.34 9.26 -36.60
N LEU A 800 -9.76 9.75 -35.50
CA LEU A 800 -10.41 10.68 -34.58
C LEU A 800 -10.97 11.91 -35.30
N THR A 801 -10.23 12.39 -36.30
CA THR A 801 -10.63 13.49 -37.17
C THR A 801 -11.95 13.22 -37.89
N ALA A 802 -12.10 12.02 -38.45
CA ALA A 802 -13.32 11.62 -39.15
C ALA A 802 -14.49 11.39 -38.19
N LEU A 803 -14.24 10.83 -37.00
CA LEU A 803 -15.25 10.62 -35.95
C LEU A 803 -15.88 11.92 -35.46
N LEU A 804 -15.06 12.94 -35.20
CA LEU A 804 -15.54 14.28 -34.84
C LEU A 804 -16.31 14.92 -36.01
N GLY A 805 -15.86 14.70 -37.25
CA GLY A 805 -16.58 15.12 -38.46
C GLY A 805 -17.96 14.48 -38.58
N TYR A 806 -18.07 13.17 -38.35
CA TYR A 806 -19.34 12.45 -38.38
C TYR A 806 -20.29 12.92 -37.28
N GLN A 807 -19.76 13.21 -36.08
CA GLN A 807 -20.55 13.81 -35.00
C GLN A 807 -21.16 15.15 -35.45
N PHE A 808 -20.35 16.02 -36.04
CA PHE A 808 -20.80 17.34 -36.49
C PHE A 808 -21.84 17.26 -37.61
N GLU A 809 -21.58 16.47 -38.66
CA GLU A 809 -22.52 16.32 -39.78
C GLU A 809 -23.83 15.66 -39.34
N ARG A 810 -23.77 14.69 -38.41
CA ARG A 810 -24.96 14.09 -37.83
C ARG A 810 -25.75 15.10 -37.00
N ALA A 811 -25.09 15.94 -36.21
CA ALA A 811 -25.76 17.01 -35.46
C ALA A 811 -26.46 18.01 -36.40
N LEU A 812 -25.85 18.33 -37.55
CA LEU A 812 -26.49 19.12 -38.60
C LEU A 812 -27.71 18.40 -39.18
N HIS A 813 -27.59 17.12 -39.51
CA HIS A 813 -28.67 16.32 -40.07
C HIS A 813 -29.87 16.20 -39.11
N ASP A 814 -29.61 15.85 -37.85
CA ASP A 814 -30.63 15.71 -36.80
C ASP A 814 -31.34 17.05 -36.51
N ALA A 815 -30.66 18.18 -36.75
CA ALA A 815 -31.22 19.54 -36.67
C ALA A 815 -31.86 20.04 -37.98
N HIS A 816 -31.90 19.22 -39.03
CA HIS A 816 -32.37 19.58 -40.38
C HIS A 816 -31.60 20.75 -41.02
N LEU A 817 -30.30 20.85 -40.70
CA LEU A 817 -29.37 21.87 -41.18
C LEU A 817 -28.40 21.33 -42.27
N ASP A 818 -28.81 20.30 -43.01
CA ASP A 818 -28.01 19.63 -44.06
C ASP A 818 -27.43 20.59 -45.11
N ARG A 819 -28.07 21.75 -45.32
CA ARG A 819 -27.61 22.78 -46.24
C ARG A 819 -26.18 23.27 -45.97
N PHE A 820 -25.71 23.19 -44.73
CA PHE A 820 -24.38 23.66 -44.34
C PHE A 820 -23.28 22.60 -44.49
N VAL A 821 -23.63 21.32 -44.63
CA VAL A 821 -22.66 20.21 -44.75
C VAL A 821 -21.67 20.46 -45.89
N ARG A 822 -22.16 20.93 -47.04
CA ARG A 822 -21.32 21.18 -48.21
C ARG A 822 -20.31 22.30 -48.00
N GLY A 823 -20.69 23.37 -47.29
CA GLY A 823 -19.79 24.49 -47.01
C GLY A 823 -18.67 24.08 -46.06
N PHE A 824 -19.03 23.37 -44.98
CA PHE A 824 -18.05 22.90 -44.00
C PHE A 824 -17.09 21.85 -44.60
N ARG A 825 -17.55 20.94 -45.47
CA ARG A 825 -16.66 20.01 -46.19
C ARG A 825 -15.69 20.71 -47.15
N ALA A 826 -16.12 21.81 -47.77
CA ALA A 826 -15.26 22.59 -48.66
C ALA A 826 -14.20 23.39 -47.89
N THR A 827 -14.56 23.91 -46.71
CA THR A 827 -13.67 24.71 -45.86
C THR A 827 -12.71 23.83 -45.04
N TYR A 828 -13.20 22.68 -44.57
CA TYR A 828 -12.47 21.70 -43.76
C TYR A 828 -12.45 20.34 -44.45
N PRO A 829 -11.74 20.19 -45.58
CA PRO A 829 -11.71 18.94 -46.33
C PRO A 829 -10.90 17.87 -45.59
N HIS A 830 -11.47 16.68 -45.39
CA HIS A 830 -10.72 15.54 -44.88
C HIS A 830 -9.92 14.88 -46.01
N ALA A 831 -8.59 14.93 -45.88
CA ALA A 831 -7.67 14.50 -46.93
C ALA A 831 -7.83 13.00 -47.25
N PRO A 832 -7.98 12.60 -48.53
CA PRO A 832 -7.97 11.19 -48.89
C PRO A 832 -6.54 10.63 -48.86
N LEU A 833 -6.41 9.37 -48.40
CA LEU A 833 -5.20 8.54 -48.52
C LEU A 833 -4.91 8.25 -50.00
N VAL A 834 -4.31 9.21 -50.70
CA VAL A 834 -3.81 9.02 -52.09
C VAL A 834 -2.31 9.20 -52.07
N GLU A 835 -1.59 8.26 -52.70
CA GLU A 835 -0.13 8.35 -52.88
C GLU A 835 0.23 9.67 -53.61
N PRO A 836 1.20 10.44 -53.10
CA PRO A 836 1.48 11.79 -53.60
C PRO A 836 1.85 11.85 -55.09
N ASP A 837 2.38 10.76 -55.65
CA ASP A 837 2.95 10.73 -57.00
C ASP A 837 2.00 10.18 -58.09
N ALA A 838 0.73 9.92 -57.77
CA ALA A 838 -0.24 9.45 -58.75
C ALA A 838 -0.64 10.56 -59.74
N VAL A 839 -0.77 10.24 -61.03
CA VAL A 839 -1.29 11.16 -62.05
C VAL A 839 -2.74 11.52 -61.71
N ASP A 840 -3.08 12.81 -61.76
CA ASP A 840 -4.35 13.41 -61.28
C ASP A 840 -4.55 13.41 -59.75
N SER A 841 -3.49 13.23 -58.94
CA SER A 841 -3.60 13.21 -57.47
C SER A 841 -4.18 14.48 -56.85
N ASP A 842 -3.91 15.67 -57.40
CA ASP A 842 -4.44 16.95 -56.90
C ASP A 842 -5.93 17.14 -57.21
N GLU A 843 -6.38 16.78 -58.42
CA GLU A 843 -7.78 16.86 -58.83
C GLU A 843 -8.63 15.75 -58.16
N ALA A 844 -8.04 14.56 -57.99
CA ALA A 844 -8.61 13.47 -57.20
C ALA A 844 -8.68 13.80 -55.70
N ARG A 845 -7.67 14.43 -55.11
CA ARG A 845 -7.68 14.87 -53.70
C ARG A 845 -8.79 15.89 -53.41
N ALA A 846 -8.95 16.89 -54.28
CA ALA A 846 -10.00 17.90 -54.14
C ALA A 846 -11.41 17.32 -54.34
N THR A 847 -11.59 16.42 -55.32
CA THR A 847 -12.89 15.82 -55.65
C THR A 847 -13.33 14.74 -54.64
N ILE A 848 -12.38 13.94 -54.14
CA ILE A 848 -12.64 12.91 -53.12
C ILE A 848 -12.78 13.56 -51.72
N GLY A 849 -11.95 14.56 -51.38
CA GLY A 849 -12.05 15.31 -50.13
C GLY A 849 -13.40 16.02 -49.94
N ALA A 850 -13.99 16.55 -51.03
CA ALA A 850 -15.34 17.15 -50.99
C ALA A 850 -16.49 16.12 -50.84
N ARG A 851 -16.21 14.83 -51.12
CA ARG A 851 -17.16 13.72 -50.91
C ARG A 851 -16.97 13.05 -49.54
N ASN A 852 -15.83 13.24 -48.89
CA ASN A 852 -15.53 12.78 -47.54
C ASN A 852 -16.26 13.62 -46.48
N VAL A 853 -16.22 13.13 -45.24
CA VAL A 853 -16.72 13.83 -44.05
C VAL A 853 -15.87 15.07 -43.74
N VAL A 854 -16.44 16.07 -43.07
CA VAL A 854 -15.72 17.23 -42.52
C VAL A 854 -14.50 16.81 -41.70
N ASP A 855 -13.37 17.49 -41.85
CA ASP A 855 -12.22 17.37 -40.94
C ASP A 855 -12.58 17.98 -39.57
N GLY A 856 -13.04 17.11 -38.65
CA GLY A 856 -13.54 17.55 -37.35
C GLY A 856 -12.46 18.12 -36.43
N GLN A 857 -11.18 17.77 -36.63
CA GLN A 857 -10.08 18.29 -35.82
C GLN A 857 -9.66 19.70 -36.28
N ALA A 858 -9.62 19.94 -37.58
CA ALA A 858 -9.39 21.26 -38.16
C ALA A 858 -10.52 22.22 -37.78
N LEU A 859 -11.79 21.78 -37.91
CA LEU A 859 -12.96 22.56 -37.48
C LEU A 859 -12.89 22.92 -35.99
N ARG A 860 -12.47 21.97 -35.14
CA ARG A 860 -12.30 22.19 -33.70
C ARG A 860 -11.22 23.23 -33.38
N ARG A 861 -10.05 23.17 -34.06
CA ARG A 861 -8.95 24.14 -33.87
C ARG A 861 -9.38 25.57 -34.20
N ASP A 862 -10.23 25.75 -35.21
CA ASP A 862 -10.73 27.05 -35.63
C ASP A 862 -11.91 27.58 -34.79
N ARG A 863 -12.41 26.81 -33.81
CA ARG A 863 -13.58 27.16 -32.99
C ARG A 863 -13.52 28.59 -32.46
N ALA A 864 -12.37 29.01 -31.91
CA ALA A 864 -12.24 30.34 -31.31
C ALA A 864 -12.48 31.46 -32.34
N SER A 865 -12.01 31.27 -33.56
CA SER A 865 -12.26 32.18 -34.69
C SER A 865 -13.74 32.17 -35.09
N LEU A 866 -14.31 30.98 -35.29
CA LEU A 866 -15.71 30.79 -35.70
C LEU A 866 -16.74 31.21 -34.64
N GLN A 867 -16.35 31.25 -33.36
CA GLN A 867 -17.19 31.77 -32.28
C GLN A 867 -17.15 33.29 -32.18
N ALA A 868 -16.03 33.93 -32.54
CA ALA A 868 -15.85 35.36 -32.40
C ALA A 868 -16.29 36.16 -33.64
N ASP A 869 -16.23 35.55 -34.83
CA ASP A 869 -16.44 36.24 -36.11
C ASP A 869 -17.53 35.58 -36.97
N ASP A 870 -18.65 36.27 -37.15
CA ASP A 870 -19.76 35.84 -38.02
C ASP A 870 -19.37 35.77 -39.50
N ALA A 871 -18.39 36.58 -39.95
CA ALA A 871 -17.91 36.51 -41.32
C ALA A 871 -17.11 35.21 -41.56
N ALA A 872 -16.30 34.80 -40.59
CA ALA A 872 -15.58 33.53 -40.63
C ALA A 872 -16.54 32.33 -40.59
N LEU A 873 -17.57 32.37 -39.73
CA LEU A 873 -18.60 31.34 -39.66
C LEU A 873 -19.43 31.26 -40.96
N LEU A 874 -19.79 32.39 -41.55
CA LEU A 874 -20.51 32.46 -42.82
C LEU A 874 -19.67 31.89 -43.97
N ALA A 875 -18.38 32.23 -44.00
CA ALA A 875 -17.44 31.71 -44.99
C ALA A 875 -17.31 30.18 -44.87
N ALA A 876 -17.21 29.66 -43.64
CA ALA A 876 -17.14 28.22 -43.39
C ALA A 876 -18.45 27.48 -43.74
N ALA A 877 -19.60 28.07 -43.43
CA ALA A 877 -20.91 27.48 -43.67
C ALA A 877 -21.31 27.45 -45.16
N GLY A 878 -20.74 28.35 -45.98
CA GLY A 878 -20.94 28.39 -47.43
C GLY A 878 -22.38 28.69 -47.89
N SER A 879 -23.25 29.12 -46.97
CA SER A 879 -24.67 29.43 -47.18
C SER A 879 -25.15 30.45 -46.14
N GLU A 880 -26.25 31.16 -46.40
CA GLU A 880 -26.79 32.17 -45.48
C GLU A 880 -27.10 31.57 -44.09
N LEU A 881 -26.54 32.16 -43.03
CA LEU A 881 -26.65 31.67 -41.65
C LEU A 881 -28.05 31.84 -41.04
N ARG A 882 -28.81 32.88 -41.42
CA ARG A 882 -30.11 33.23 -40.81
C ARG A 882 -30.05 33.18 -39.27
N ASP A 883 -31.00 32.52 -38.61
CA ASP A 883 -31.07 32.35 -37.16
C ASP A 883 -30.27 31.11 -36.65
N ASP A 884 -29.52 30.42 -37.52
CA ASP A 884 -28.85 29.16 -37.17
C ASP A 884 -27.45 29.35 -36.56
N ALA A 885 -26.90 30.57 -36.55
CA ALA A 885 -25.55 30.84 -36.04
C ALA A 885 -25.33 30.33 -34.60
N PRO A 886 -26.26 30.51 -33.64
CA PRO A 886 -26.12 29.93 -32.29
C PRO A 886 -26.10 28.39 -32.30
N ALA A 887 -26.92 27.76 -33.15
CA ALA A 887 -26.96 26.30 -33.26
C ALA A 887 -25.64 25.75 -33.82
N LEU A 888 -25.10 26.37 -34.87
CA LEU A 888 -23.80 26.02 -35.45
C LEU A 888 -22.66 26.18 -34.46
N ARG A 889 -22.59 27.32 -33.74
CA ARG A 889 -21.57 27.56 -32.72
C ARG A 889 -21.62 26.56 -31.57
N ARG A 890 -22.83 26.13 -31.17
CA ARG A 890 -23.03 25.07 -30.17
C ARG A 890 -22.50 23.73 -30.68
N MET A 891 -22.85 23.33 -31.90
CA MET A 891 -22.38 22.07 -32.49
C MET A 891 -20.86 22.02 -32.65
N ILE A 892 -20.22 23.15 -33.00
CA ILE A 892 -18.75 23.26 -33.06
C ILE A 892 -18.14 23.16 -31.67
N ALA A 893 -18.74 23.81 -30.66
CA ALA A 893 -18.29 23.71 -29.27
C ALA A 893 -18.39 22.29 -28.70
N GLU A 894 -19.39 21.52 -29.13
CA GLU A 894 -19.56 20.12 -28.73
C GLU A 894 -18.41 19.21 -29.18
N LEU A 895 -17.66 19.57 -30.23
CA LEU A 895 -16.48 18.82 -30.66
C LEU A 895 -15.32 18.94 -29.66
N ASP A 896 -15.14 20.13 -29.09
CA ASP A 896 -14.16 20.34 -28.01
C ASP A 896 -14.56 19.59 -26.75
N GLU A 897 -15.85 19.64 -26.37
CA GLU A 897 -16.36 18.90 -25.22
C GLU A 897 -16.17 17.38 -25.38
N THR A 898 -16.38 16.85 -26.58
CA THR A 898 -16.12 15.42 -26.86
C THR A 898 -14.62 15.10 -26.72
N PHE A 899 -13.74 15.96 -27.24
CA PHE A 899 -12.29 15.74 -27.16
C PHE A 899 -11.79 15.80 -25.72
N ASP A 900 -12.25 16.79 -24.95
CA ASP A 900 -11.93 16.95 -23.53
C ASP A 900 -12.45 15.79 -22.70
N ALA A 901 -13.67 15.31 -22.97
CA ALA A 901 -14.23 14.12 -22.31
C ALA A 901 -13.39 12.85 -22.54
N VAL A 902 -12.78 12.69 -23.72
CA VAL A 902 -11.82 11.60 -23.98
C VAL A 902 -10.57 11.76 -23.11
N GLY A 903 -10.03 12.97 -23.02
CA GLY A 903 -8.90 13.28 -22.14
C GLY A 903 -9.19 12.99 -20.67
N ASP A 904 -10.35 13.43 -20.17
CA ASP A 904 -10.78 13.21 -18.79
C ASP A 904 -11.00 11.74 -18.47
N LEU A 905 -11.67 10.98 -19.34
CA LEU A 905 -11.88 9.56 -19.14
C LEU A 905 -10.54 8.81 -19.10
N VAL A 906 -9.63 9.14 -20.00
CA VAL A 906 -8.31 8.52 -20.10
C VAL A 906 -7.43 8.88 -18.90
N LEU A 907 -7.43 10.14 -18.47
CA LEU A 907 -6.70 10.60 -17.29
C LEU A 907 -7.27 9.95 -16.01
N ALA A 908 -8.59 9.93 -15.87
CA ALA A 908 -9.28 9.28 -14.76
C ALA A 908 -8.95 7.79 -14.70
N GLU A 909 -8.99 7.08 -15.84
CA GLU A 909 -8.60 5.68 -15.93
C GLU A 909 -7.12 5.48 -15.64
N SER A 910 -6.26 6.36 -16.13
CA SER A 910 -4.82 6.28 -15.86
C SER A 910 -4.53 6.37 -14.36
N VAL A 911 -5.11 7.37 -13.68
CA VAL A 911 -4.97 7.52 -12.23
C VAL A 911 -5.68 6.38 -11.49
N HIS A 912 -6.84 5.93 -11.95
CA HIS A 912 -7.56 4.81 -11.35
C HIS A 912 -6.72 3.54 -11.40
N GLN A 913 -6.09 3.25 -12.53
CA GLN A 913 -5.19 2.12 -12.69
C GLN A 913 -3.92 2.33 -11.87
N LEU A 914 -3.32 3.52 -11.84
CA LEU A 914 -2.13 3.82 -11.04
C LEU A 914 -2.37 3.59 -9.54
N VAL A 915 -3.47 4.10 -9.00
CA VAL A 915 -3.89 3.91 -7.60
C VAL A 915 -4.29 2.45 -7.33
N GLY A 916 -4.83 1.76 -8.34
CA GLY A 916 -5.04 0.32 -8.34
C GLY A 916 -3.75 -0.48 -8.50
N GLY A 917 -2.61 0.20 -8.55
CA GLY A 917 -1.28 -0.34 -8.66
C GLY A 917 -0.93 -0.85 -10.05
N SER A 918 -1.67 -0.58 -11.12
CA SER A 918 -1.46 -1.09 -12.49
C SER A 918 -0.83 -0.04 -13.43
N PRO A 919 0.44 0.36 -13.26
CA PRO A 919 1.04 1.49 -13.97
C PRO A 919 1.26 1.25 -15.45
N MET A 920 1.29 0.00 -15.93
CA MET A 920 1.29 -0.28 -17.37
C MET A 920 -0.06 0.02 -18.00
N ARG A 921 -1.17 -0.30 -17.32
CA ARG A 921 -2.50 0.14 -17.76
C ARG A 921 -2.66 1.65 -17.61
N ALA A 922 -2.03 2.25 -16.59
CA ALA A 922 -1.98 3.70 -16.44
C ALA A 922 -1.19 4.37 -17.59
N GLY A 923 -0.05 3.80 -17.95
CA GLY A 923 0.80 4.25 -19.07
C GLY A 923 0.14 4.04 -20.42
N LEU A 924 -0.50 2.89 -20.65
CA LEU A 924 -1.30 2.63 -21.85
C LEU A 924 -2.48 3.58 -21.95
N ALA A 925 -3.20 3.83 -20.85
CA ALA A 925 -4.22 4.86 -20.80
C ALA A 925 -3.59 6.23 -21.16
N ALA A 926 -2.49 6.64 -20.53
CA ALA A 926 -1.84 7.92 -20.86
C ALA A 926 -1.35 8.01 -22.32
N ASP A 927 -0.84 6.92 -22.90
CA ASP A 927 -0.36 6.85 -24.29
C ASP A 927 -1.50 6.93 -25.32
N VAL A 928 -2.76 6.66 -24.91
CA VAL A 928 -3.96 6.91 -25.73
C VAL A 928 -4.01 8.36 -26.21
N ALA A 929 -3.63 9.31 -25.35
CA ALA A 929 -3.64 10.74 -25.70
C ALA A 929 -2.56 11.13 -26.73
N GLY A 930 -1.49 10.32 -26.86
CA GLY A 930 -0.31 10.67 -27.66
C GLY A 930 -0.15 9.90 -28.97
N ARG A 931 -0.54 8.61 -29.03
CA ARG A 931 -0.20 7.74 -30.18
C ARG A 931 -1.36 6.91 -30.75
N GLY A 932 -2.50 6.81 -30.08
CA GLY A 932 -3.69 6.13 -30.61
C GLY A 932 -3.56 4.61 -30.85
N HIS A 933 -2.52 3.96 -30.32
CA HIS A 933 -2.34 2.50 -30.39
C HIS A 933 -2.72 1.85 -29.04
N ASP A 934 -3.32 0.65 -29.08
CA ASP A 934 -3.71 -0.18 -27.92
C ASP A 934 -4.71 0.45 -26.91
N LEU A 935 -5.86 0.93 -27.41
CA LEU A 935 -6.95 1.49 -26.61
C LEU A 935 -7.62 0.47 -25.64
N PRO A 936 -7.71 0.74 -24.31
CA PRO A 936 -8.33 -0.16 -23.32
C PRO A 936 -9.77 -0.52 -23.65
N THR A 937 -10.10 -1.83 -23.68
CA THR A 937 -11.43 -2.33 -24.07
C THR A 937 -12.54 -1.85 -23.15
N ASP A 938 -12.26 -1.89 -21.85
CA ASP A 938 -13.13 -1.46 -20.76
C ASP A 938 -12.41 -0.41 -19.91
N PHE A 939 -13.18 0.53 -19.37
CA PHE A 939 -12.72 1.54 -18.41
C PHE A 939 -13.20 1.15 -17.01
N ASP A 940 -12.28 0.74 -16.14
CA ASP A 940 -12.62 0.28 -14.79
C ASP A 940 -13.11 1.44 -13.90
N VAL A 941 -12.64 2.67 -14.17
CA VAL A 941 -13.11 3.89 -13.46
C VAL A 941 -14.60 4.18 -13.67
N LEU A 942 -15.20 3.61 -14.73
CA LEU A 942 -16.64 3.72 -15.00
C LEU A 942 -17.44 2.55 -14.41
N ARG A 943 -16.78 1.52 -13.87
CA ARG A 943 -17.43 0.33 -13.33
C ARG A 943 -17.67 0.49 -11.84
N THR A 944 -18.93 0.63 -11.45
CA THR A 944 -19.32 0.51 -10.04
C THR A 944 -19.14 -0.93 -9.57
N PRO A 945 -18.23 -1.22 -8.61
CA PRO A 945 -18.10 -2.56 -8.06
C PRO A 945 -19.38 -2.92 -7.29
N ARG A 946 -19.89 -4.13 -7.52
CA ARG A 946 -21.09 -4.65 -6.85
C ARG A 946 -20.70 -5.88 -6.05
N THR A 947 -21.07 -5.92 -4.77
CA THR A 947 -20.80 -7.04 -3.85
C THR A 947 -21.98 -8.02 -3.72
N GLY A 948 -23.12 -7.75 -4.36
CA GLY A 948 -24.32 -8.58 -4.30
C GLY A 948 -24.87 -8.98 -5.68
N ILE A 949 -25.87 -9.87 -5.69
CA ILE A 949 -26.59 -10.29 -6.88
C ILE A 949 -27.52 -9.14 -7.32
N PRO A 950 -27.39 -8.61 -8.55
CA PRO A 950 -28.25 -7.54 -9.03
C PRO A 950 -29.68 -8.08 -9.26
N LEU A 951 -30.65 -7.56 -8.50
CA LEU A 951 -32.08 -7.80 -8.73
C LEU A 951 -32.67 -6.65 -9.55
N SER A 952 -32.85 -6.90 -10.86
CA SER A 952 -33.53 -5.95 -11.75
C SER A 952 -35.04 -6.03 -11.57
N HIS A 953 -35.61 -5.05 -10.87
CA HIS A 953 -37.06 -4.89 -10.74
C HIS A 953 -37.58 -4.09 -11.93
N HIS A 954 -38.45 -4.71 -12.74
CA HIS A 954 -39.16 -4.02 -13.80
C HIS A 954 -40.51 -3.57 -13.25
N VAL A 955 -40.66 -2.27 -13.02
CA VAL A 955 -41.92 -1.68 -12.55
C VAL A 955 -42.73 -1.23 -13.76
N ALA A 956 -43.89 -1.85 -13.96
CA ALA A 956 -44.87 -1.40 -14.95
C ALA A 956 -45.93 -0.56 -14.25
N ILE A 957 -46.12 0.68 -14.68
CA ILE A 957 -47.18 1.55 -14.18
C ILE A 957 -48.41 1.35 -15.05
N GLY A 958 -49.49 0.84 -14.45
CA GLY A 958 -50.80 0.76 -15.09
C GLY A 958 -51.46 2.14 -15.14
N LEU A 959 -51.37 2.81 -16.27
CA LEU A 959 -52.05 4.09 -16.50
C LEU A 959 -53.52 3.85 -16.86
N THR A 960 -54.44 4.56 -16.20
CA THR A 960 -55.88 4.48 -16.48
C THR A 960 -56.32 5.48 -17.54
N ASP A 961 -57.35 5.13 -18.33
CA ASP A 961 -57.89 5.94 -19.43
C ASP A 961 -58.90 7.03 -18.98
N GLU A 962 -58.95 7.36 -17.69
CA GLU A 962 -59.84 8.44 -17.21
C GLU A 962 -59.25 9.82 -17.49
N THR A 963 -60.03 10.66 -18.17
CA THR A 963 -59.57 11.90 -18.82
C THR A 963 -60.24 13.15 -18.26
N ALA A 964 -59.50 14.26 -18.22
CA ALA A 964 -60.09 15.60 -18.12
C ALA A 964 -60.70 15.98 -19.49
N PRO A 965 -61.89 16.62 -19.54
CA PRO A 965 -62.58 16.92 -20.79
C PRO A 965 -61.95 18.09 -21.56
N GLY A 966 -62.19 18.14 -22.88
CA GLY A 966 -61.83 19.27 -23.75
C GLY A 966 -60.59 19.08 -24.62
N TRP A 967 -59.84 18.00 -24.45
CA TRP A 967 -58.68 17.64 -25.28
C TRP A 967 -59.09 16.79 -26.49
N ALA A 968 -58.34 16.86 -27.58
CA ALA A 968 -58.61 16.12 -28.81
C ALA A 968 -58.20 14.64 -28.74
N ASP A 969 -59.07 13.75 -29.22
CA ASP A 969 -58.82 12.30 -29.26
C ASP A 969 -58.38 11.80 -30.65
N ASP A 970 -58.43 12.64 -31.67
CA ASP A 970 -58.26 12.25 -33.07
C ASP A 970 -56.80 12.28 -33.56
N ARG A 971 -55.88 12.76 -32.73
CA ARG A 971 -54.45 12.88 -33.05
C ARG A 971 -53.73 11.53 -33.01
N PRO A 972 -52.78 11.28 -33.93
CA PRO A 972 -52.12 9.97 -34.06
C PRO A 972 -51.49 9.46 -32.74
N LEU A 973 -50.82 10.34 -31.99
CA LEU A 973 -50.18 9.99 -30.72
C LEU A 973 -51.19 9.73 -29.59
N ALA A 974 -52.27 10.51 -29.50
CA ALA A 974 -53.36 10.26 -28.56
C ALA A 974 -54.08 8.92 -28.83
N ARG A 975 -54.18 8.52 -30.11
CA ARG A 975 -54.77 7.23 -30.52
C ARG A 975 -53.82 6.05 -30.31
N LEU A 976 -52.52 6.27 -30.43
CA LEU A 976 -51.49 5.26 -30.20
C LEU A 976 -51.26 5.01 -28.71
N GLU A 977 -51.30 6.07 -27.89
CA GLU A 977 -50.98 6.03 -26.46
C GLU A 977 -52.10 6.66 -25.60
N PRO A 978 -53.34 6.14 -25.64
CA PRO A 978 -54.51 6.73 -24.98
C PRO A 978 -54.37 6.80 -23.45
N ARG A 979 -53.63 5.86 -22.86
CA ARG A 979 -53.36 5.80 -21.42
C ARG A 979 -52.40 6.89 -20.96
N LEU A 980 -51.37 7.17 -21.75
CA LEU A 980 -50.41 8.24 -21.48
C LEU A 980 -51.08 9.61 -21.68
N GLU A 981 -51.90 9.72 -22.72
CA GLU A 981 -52.76 10.88 -22.97
C GLU A 981 -53.70 11.14 -21.79
N GLY A 982 -54.41 10.13 -21.28
CA GLY A 982 -55.28 10.28 -20.11
C GLY A 982 -54.54 10.63 -18.82
N TRP A 983 -53.33 10.10 -18.63
CA TRP A 983 -52.47 10.50 -17.52
C TRP A 983 -52.04 11.97 -17.62
N LEU A 984 -51.60 12.43 -18.80
CA LEU A 984 -51.21 13.83 -19.02
C LEU A 984 -52.40 14.79 -18.88
N ARG A 985 -53.58 14.45 -19.40
CA ARG A 985 -54.81 15.26 -19.23
C ARG A 985 -55.15 15.49 -17.77
N ARG A 986 -54.94 14.50 -16.90
CA ARG A 986 -55.15 14.65 -15.44
C ARG A 986 -54.16 15.61 -14.80
N ARG A 987 -52.93 15.67 -15.31
CA ARG A 987 -51.89 16.57 -14.79
C ARG A 987 -52.03 17.99 -15.32
N LEU A 988 -52.47 18.15 -16.56
CA LEU A 988 -52.61 19.44 -17.23
C LEU A 988 -53.99 20.10 -17.01
N GLY A 989 -54.99 19.35 -16.52
CA GLY A 989 -56.35 19.85 -16.30
C GLY A 989 -57.19 19.91 -17.59
N PRO A 990 -58.42 20.44 -17.55
CA PRO A 990 -59.25 20.68 -18.74
C PRO A 990 -58.54 21.58 -19.77
N ALA A 991 -58.72 21.30 -21.06
CA ALA A 991 -58.08 22.09 -22.13
C ALA A 991 -58.49 23.57 -22.12
N GLY A 992 -59.70 23.89 -21.62
CA GLY A 992 -60.21 25.25 -21.53
C GLY A 992 -59.50 26.15 -20.53
N ASP A 993 -58.67 25.59 -19.63
CA ASP A 993 -57.87 26.36 -18.67
C ASP A 993 -56.57 26.89 -19.29
N TRP A 994 -56.28 26.52 -20.55
CA TRP A 994 -55.11 26.97 -21.30
C TRP A 994 -55.49 28.17 -22.19
N PRO A 995 -54.69 29.26 -22.20
CA PRO A 995 -54.98 30.50 -22.93
C PRO A 995 -54.97 30.35 -24.47
N VAL A 996 -54.70 29.15 -24.99
CA VAL A 996 -54.81 28.75 -26.41
C VAL A 996 -56.25 28.35 -26.75
N GLY A 997 -57.22 28.86 -25.98
CA GLY A 997 -58.61 28.41 -25.99
C GLY A 997 -59.21 28.45 -27.39
N THR A 998 -59.59 27.26 -27.87
CA THR A 998 -60.67 26.89 -28.81
C THR A 998 -60.94 27.67 -30.10
N ASP A 999 -60.39 28.85 -30.32
CA ASP A 999 -60.67 29.72 -31.47
C ASP A 999 -59.61 29.61 -32.58
N LEU A 1000 -58.56 28.79 -32.38
CA LEU A 1000 -57.57 28.43 -33.42
C LEU A 1000 -58.02 27.25 -34.32
N GLY A 1001 -59.27 26.80 -34.23
CA GLY A 1001 -59.83 25.77 -35.11
C GLY A 1001 -59.13 24.40 -35.09
N HIS A 1002 -58.16 24.18 -34.19
CA HIS A 1002 -57.41 22.94 -34.03
C HIS A 1002 -57.50 22.49 -32.57
N SER A 1003 -58.09 21.32 -32.33
CA SER A 1003 -58.12 20.70 -31.00
C SER A 1003 -56.77 20.03 -30.76
N TRP A 1004 -56.03 20.47 -29.73
CA TRP A 1004 -54.78 19.84 -29.30
C TRP A 1004 -55.06 18.66 -28.38
N CYS A 1005 -54.19 17.65 -28.38
CA CYS A 1005 -54.13 16.65 -27.33
C CYS A 1005 -53.06 17.01 -26.29
N ALA A 1006 -53.14 16.45 -25.08
CA ALA A 1006 -52.23 16.73 -23.99
C ALA A 1006 -50.78 16.27 -24.30
N LEU A 1007 -50.62 15.17 -25.04
CA LEU A 1007 -49.31 14.73 -25.55
C LEU A 1007 -48.70 15.74 -26.52
N ASP A 1008 -49.50 16.31 -27.42
CA ASP A 1008 -49.03 17.28 -28.40
C ASP A 1008 -48.49 18.52 -27.68
N ALA A 1009 -49.14 18.95 -26.59
CA ALA A 1009 -48.66 20.04 -25.75
C ALA A 1009 -47.31 19.73 -25.07
N LEU A 1010 -47.12 18.51 -24.55
CA LEU A 1010 -45.84 18.12 -23.92
C LEU A 1010 -44.67 18.08 -24.92
N LEU A 1011 -44.94 17.63 -26.14
CA LEU A 1011 -43.96 17.40 -27.20
C LEU A 1011 -43.73 18.62 -28.12
N ALA A 1012 -44.48 19.71 -27.91
CA ALA A 1012 -44.40 20.88 -28.76
C ALA A 1012 -43.06 21.61 -28.62
N THR A 1013 -42.39 21.85 -29.74
CA THR A 1013 -41.24 22.79 -29.85
C THR A 1013 -41.76 24.19 -30.17
N PRO A 1014 -41.02 25.28 -29.87
CA PRO A 1014 -41.41 26.64 -30.24
C PRO A 1014 -41.78 26.75 -31.73
N THR A 1015 -41.02 26.10 -32.59
CA THR A 1015 -41.24 26.01 -34.04
C THR A 1015 -42.52 25.26 -34.40
N ALA A 1016 -42.82 24.14 -33.73
CA ALA A 1016 -44.05 23.39 -33.94
C ALA A 1016 -45.30 24.14 -33.43
N ILE A 1017 -45.18 24.86 -32.32
CA ILE A 1017 -46.23 25.74 -31.78
C ILE A 1017 -46.51 26.87 -32.78
N THR A 1018 -45.46 27.53 -33.26
CA THR A 1018 -45.56 28.61 -34.26
C THR A 1018 -46.19 28.13 -35.56
N ALA A 1019 -45.76 26.97 -36.07
CA ALA A 1019 -46.30 26.37 -37.28
C ALA A 1019 -47.77 25.96 -37.12
N ALA A 1020 -48.17 25.45 -35.95
CA ALA A 1020 -49.56 25.10 -35.65
C ALA A 1020 -50.47 26.33 -35.52
N VAL A 1021 -49.98 27.41 -34.89
CA VAL A 1021 -50.72 28.69 -34.78
C VAL A 1021 -50.88 29.35 -36.15
N ALA A 1022 -49.85 29.32 -36.99
CA ALA A 1022 -49.91 29.83 -38.36
C ALA A 1022 -50.82 28.99 -39.26
N ALA A 1023 -50.80 27.66 -39.14
CA ALA A 1023 -51.69 26.75 -39.88
C ALA A 1023 -53.17 26.89 -39.49
N ALA A 1024 -53.42 27.35 -38.27
CA ALA A 1024 -54.75 27.65 -37.72
C ALA A 1024 -55.32 29.01 -38.15
N GLY A 1025 -54.57 29.82 -38.90
CA GLY A 1025 -55.01 31.16 -39.33
C GLY A 1025 -54.94 32.24 -38.26
N GLY A 1026 -54.30 31.95 -37.11
CA GLY A 1026 -54.00 32.95 -36.08
C GLY A 1026 -52.74 33.75 -36.41
N VAL A 1027 -52.64 34.99 -35.92
CA VAL A 1027 -51.38 35.74 -35.90
C VAL A 1027 -50.54 35.21 -34.73
N PRO A 1028 -49.31 34.71 -34.95
CA PRO A 1028 -48.42 34.29 -33.88
C PRO A 1028 -48.16 35.46 -32.93
N ASP A 1029 -48.64 35.38 -31.69
CA ASP A 1029 -48.16 36.24 -30.61
C ASP A 1029 -46.90 35.58 -30.03
N ASP A 1030 -45.74 36.15 -30.35
CA ASP A 1030 -44.44 35.66 -29.89
C ASP A 1030 -44.39 35.49 -28.37
N ALA A 1031 -45.09 36.35 -27.61
CA ALA A 1031 -45.15 36.24 -26.17
C ALA A 1031 -45.98 35.03 -25.69
N VAL A 1032 -47.02 34.61 -26.42
CA VAL A 1032 -47.78 33.39 -26.12
C VAL A 1032 -46.95 32.15 -26.44
N ILE A 1033 -46.26 32.16 -27.58
CA ILE A 1033 -45.42 31.05 -28.05
C ILE A 1033 -44.23 30.84 -27.10
N GLU A 1034 -43.58 31.91 -26.67
CA GLU A 1034 -42.47 31.87 -25.74
C GLU A 1034 -42.94 31.40 -24.34
N ARG A 1035 -44.13 31.83 -23.89
CA ARG A 1035 -44.74 31.32 -22.64
C ARG A 1035 -45.03 29.81 -22.70
N LEU A 1036 -45.62 29.31 -23.79
CA LEU A 1036 -45.88 27.88 -23.97
C LEU A 1036 -44.60 27.06 -24.07
N ALA A 1037 -43.60 27.56 -24.81
CA ALA A 1037 -42.29 26.93 -24.90
C ALA A 1037 -41.62 26.78 -23.53
N VAL A 1038 -41.64 27.83 -22.70
CA VAL A 1038 -41.09 27.80 -21.34
C VAL A 1038 -41.84 26.82 -20.44
N VAL A 1039 -43.18 26.72 -20.56
CA VAL A 1039 -43.98 25.73 -19.82
C VAL A 1039 -43.62 24.31 -20.27
N CYS A 1040 -43.48 24.07 -21.57
CA CYS A 1040 -43.10 22.76 -22.12
C CYS A 1040 -41.68 22.35 -21.71
N GLU A 1041 -40.72 23.27 -21.74
CA GLU A 1041 -39.34 23.00 -21.29
C GLU A 1041 -39.26 22.73 -19.79
N ARG A 1042 -39.95 23.51 -18.97
CA ARG A 1042 -39.95 23.31 -17.50
C ARG A 1042 -40.65 22.01 -17.12
N LEU A 1043 -41.71 21.61 -17.82
CA LEU A 1043 -42.39 20.33 -17.59
C LEU A 1043 -41.49 19.15 -17.98
N ARG A 1044 -40.77 19.25 -19.11
CA ARG A 1044 -39.76 18.25 -19.51
C ARG A 1044 -38.60 18.17 -18.50
N ALA A 1045 -38.13 19.31 -17.98
CA ALA A 1045 -37.08 19.36 -16.96
C ALA A 1045 -37.52 18.75 -15.62
N VAL A 1046 -38.77 18.98 -15.20
CA VAL A 1046 -39.35 18.33 -14.01
C VAL A 1046 -39.45 16.82 -14.20
N LEU A 1047 -39.93 16.35 -15.36
CA LEU A 1047 -40.01 14.91 -15.66
C LEU A 1047 -38.62 14.24 -15.76
N ALA A 1048 -37.62 14.96 -16.27
CA ALA A 1048 -36.23 14.48 -16.34
C ALA A 1048 -35.52 14.48 -14.97
N GLY A 1049 -35.99 15.29 -14.02
CA GLY A 1049 -35.45 15.38 -12.65
C GLY A 1049 -36.14 14.46 -11.63
N CYS A 1050 -37.14 13.67 -12.03
CA CYS A 1050 -37.81 12.73 -11.14
C CYS A 1050 -36.94 11.51 -10.85
N THR A 1051 -36.69 11.24 -9.56
CA THR A 1051 -35.98 10.04 -9.08
C THR A 1051 -36.83 8.77 -9.33
N PRO A 1052 -36.23 7.60 -9.66
CA PRO A 1052 -36.98 6.36 -9.85
C PRO A 1052 -37.74 5.93 -8.58
N LEU A 1053 -38.93 5.36 -8.74
CA LEU A 1053 -39.67 4.73 -7.65
C LEU A 1053 -38.84 3.58 -7.04
N THR A 1054 -38.49 3.70 -5.77
CA THR A 1054 -37.89 2.60 -4.98
C THR A 1054 -38.93 1.59 -4.52
N ALA A 1055 -38.49 0.41 -4.10
CA ALA A 1055 -39.34 -0.68 -3.58
C ALA A 1055 -40.24 -0.24 -2.40
N ARG A 1056 -39.80 0.72 -1.58
CA ARG A 1056 -40.58 1.35 -0.50
C ARG A 1056 -41.89 1.98 -0.97
N HIS A 1057 -41.93 2.51 -2.19
CA HIS A 1057 -43.14 3.12 -2.75
C HIS A 1057 -44.20 2.09 -3.17
N LEU A 1058 -43.87 0.81 -3.12
CA LEU A 1058 -44.70 -0.30 -3.55
C LEU A 1058 -45.15 -1.20 -2.38
N ASP A 1059 -44.77 -0.87 -1.14
CA ASP A 1059 -45.21 -1.60 0.06
C ASP A 1059 -46.64 -1.18 0.44
N PRO A 1060 -47.65 -2.07 0.32
CA PRO A 1060 -49.03 -1.78 0.69
C PRO A 1060 -49.26 -1.70 2.20
N ALA A 1061 -48.30 -2.14 3.04
CA ALA A 1061 -48.36 -2.06 4.49
C ALA A 1061 -47.79 -0.74 5.06
N SER A 1062 -47.15 0.08 4.22
CA SER A 1062 -46.69 1.41 4.60
C SER A 1062 -47.89 2.37 4.79
N ASP A 1063 -48.38 2.48 6.02
CA ASP A 1063 -49.45 3.41 6.44
C ASP A 1063 -49.09 4.90 6.26
N ARG A 1064 -47.89 5.23 5.76
CA ARG A 1064 -47.41 6.59 5.52
C ARG A 1064 -47.54 7.06 4.06
N VAL A 1065 -48.62 6.67 3.38
CA VAL A 1065 -48.98 7.22 2.04
C VAL A 1065 -49.13 8.75 2.07
N GLY A 1066 -49.31 9.37 3.25
CA GLY A 1066 -49.48 10.80 3.41
C GLY A 1066 -48.24 11.65 3.73
N ASP A 1067 -47.09 11.05 4.09
CA ASP A 1067 -45.91 11.76 4.63
C ASP A 1067 -44.65 11.62 3.75
N SER A 1068 -44.78 11.32 2.45
CA SER A 1068 -43.62 11.40 1.56
C SER A 1068 -43.17 12.86 1.43
N LEU A 1069 -41.96 13.13 1.96
CA LEU A 1069 -41.21 14.36 1.75
C LEU A 1069 -41.19 14.78 0.27
N ASP A 1070 -41.32 13.85 -0.67
CA ASP A 1070 -41.21 14.14 -2.10
C ASP A 1070 -42.53 14.55 -2.79
N LEU A 1071 -43.70 14.00 -2.42
CA LEU A 1071 -44.97 14.54 -2.94
C LEU A 1071 -45.35 15.85 -2.26
N ARG A 1072 -44.96 16.04 -1.00
CA ARG A 1072 -45.09 17.33 -0.32
C ARG A 1072 -44.06 18.34 -0.78
N ASP A 1073 -42.81 17.97 -1.09
CA ASP A 1073 -41.82 18.88 -1.70
C ASP A 1073 -42.23 19.22 -3.13
N LEU A 1074 -42.66 18.24 -3.92
CA LEU A 1074 -43.21 18.49 -5.26
C LEU A 1074 -44.45 19.39 -5.19
N ASP A 1075 -45.42 19.13 -4.29
CA ASP A 1075 -46.60 19.98 -4.08
C ASP A 1075 -46.22 21.35 -3.48
N ALA A 1076 -45.21 21.44 -2.62
CA ALA A 1076 -44.70 22.69 -2.03
C ALA A 1076 -43.82 23.50 -3.00
N ARG A 1077 -43.28 22.90 -4.07
CA ARG A 1077 -42.64 23.59 -5.21
C ARG A 1077 -43.67 23.96 -6.28
N LEU A 1078 -44.65 23.09 -6.51
CA LEU A 1078 -45.72 23.31 -7.49
C LEU A 1078 -46.75 24.33 -7.01
N ARG A 1079 -47.15 24.38 -5.74
CA ARG A 1079 -48.17 25.33 -5.24
C ARG A 1079 -47.74 26.79 -5.28
N PRO A 1080 -46.52 27.18 -4.86
CA PRO A 1080 -46.05 28.56 -5.03
C PRO A 1080 -45.89 28.91 -6.50
N TRP A 1081 -45.44 27.96 -7.34
CA TRP A 1081 -45.35 28.16 -8.79
C TRP A 1081 -46.74 28.33 -9.44
N TRP A 1082 -47.73 27.50 -9.09
CA TRP A 1082 -49.12 27.60 -9.54
C TRP A 1082 -49.79 28.89 -9.03
N GLY A 1083 -49.45 29.30 -7.80
CA GLY A 1083 -49.86 30.59 -7.23
C GLY A 1083 -49.23 31.80 -7.94
N GLN A 1084 -47.99 31.70 -8.42
CA GLN A 1084 -47.32 32.70 -9.27
C GLN A 1084 -47.93 32.76 -10.67
N VAL A 1085 -48.30 31.61 -11.26
CA VAL A 1085 -49.03 31.54 -12.53
C VAL A 1085 -50.42 32.20 -12.40
N GLY A 1086 -51.15 31.92 -11.32
CA GLY A 1086 -52.45 32.54 -11.03
C GLY A 1086 -52.39 34.04 -10.68
N THR A 1087 -51.33 34.51 -10.01
CA THR A 1087 -51.14 35.94 -9.71
C THR A 1087 -50.60 36.74 -10.90
N CYS A 1088 -49.85 36.10 -11.82
CA CYS A 1088 -49.53 36.68 -13.12
C CYS A 1088 -50.78 36.79 -14.02
N ALA A 1089 -51.69 35.82 -13.99
CA ALA A 1089 -52.98 35.93 -14.68
C ALA A 1089 -53.87 37.05 -14.07
N GLY A 1090 -53.87 37.20 -12.74
CA GLY A 1090 -54.66 38.23 -12.05
C GLY A 1090 -54.14 39.67 -12.20
N ARG A 1091 -52.81 39.89 -12.35
CA ARG A 1091 -52.24 41.23 -12.51
C ARG A 1091 -52.39 41.83 -13.92
N TYR A 1092 -52.74 41.02 -14.92
CA TYR A 1092 -52.93 41.48 -16.31
C TYR A 1092 -54.40 41.51 -16.76
N ALA A 1093 -55.34 41.02 -15.93
CA ALA A 1093 -56.76 41.28 -16.12
C ALA A 1093 -57.12 42.78 -15.92
N ASP A 1094 -56.29 43.52 -15.17
CA ASP A 1094 -56.42 44.98 -14.99
C ASP A 1094 -55.67 45.80 -16.06
N ALA A 1095 -55.01 45.16 -17.03
CA ALA A 1095 -54.25 45.81 -18.11
C ALA A 1095 -54.83 45.53 -19.50
N ALA A 1096 -56.16 45.41 -19.58
CA ALA A 1096 -56.90 45.49 -20.83
C ALA A 1096 -57.42 46.92 -21.03
N ASP A 1097 -56.55 47.79 -21.58
CA ASP A 1097 -56.90 48.99 -22.35
C ASP A 1097 -55.89 49.15 -23.50
#